data_AF-A0A409XJ09-F1
#
_entry.id   AF-A0A409XJ09-F1
#
_cell.length_a   1.000
_cell.length_b   1.000
_cell.length_c   1.000
_cell.angle_alpha   90.00
_cell.angle_beta   90.00
_cell.angle_gamma   90.00
#
_symmetry.space_group_name_H-M   'P 1'
#
loop_
_entity.id
_entity.type
_entity.pdbx_description
1 polymer ?
#
loop_
_entity_poly.entity_id
_entity_poly.type
_entity_poly.pdbx_seq_one_letter_code
_entity_poly.pdbx_strand_id
1 'polypeptide(L)'
;MYLGQAFLLTLVLLAVSVNGVQIIGDATDLPHISFDFIVVGGGTAGNVIANRLTENPRISVLVLEAGVTNVDATNTIIPFFCPRASPGTPFDWNFTTTPQPGLGGRSIPYPRGHILGGSSSINYLAYTRGSSSDWDRYAKLSGDDGWNWKSIQTYIQKNEAWTPPADMHDTQGQFNPAIHTTTGVNSVSLSGFPRPIDSRVIATTQQLNEFPFNLDMNSGNPLGIGWIQNTVKGGRRSSSATSYLGPSFITRPNLHVLIGARVTRILSTRKISGQPLLTTVEFAQSPRFRLTASKEVILSAGTVGTPHILLNSGIGDKKSLEALDIASVVNLPDVGRNLSDHSIISNSFFVNSTDTFDTTKRNATLAAAQLAQWTLTEKGPLAATPIDHLGWLRLPKNATIFKTFHDPTSGPTAPHYEFLIANGMLGPNLPAIGNFITVSTAVVSPVSRGNVTLATNDPFDAPLVNPNLLSSNFDLFTMREALRSVKRFLSSAAWKDYVIAPFGALADTDTDDKLNAYIRAGGNTVFHPIGTASMSPKGASYGVVDPDLLLKGTSGLRIVDASVLPFVPGAHPQFHVYIVGERASDLRMYRGITVITLTLALWAARGGTVAVIGDPKDLPKNVSYDFIIVGGGTAGNVVANRLTENPNVSVLVLEAGVSNIGATDTIIPSFCVSASLNTPFDWNFTTTAQPGLAGRSISYPRGHVLGGSSSTNYMVYTRGPTSDWDRYAAISGDQGWSWNSIQPYIKKNEAWTPPADGHNTAGQFNPVFHSTTGINAVSLSGFPQGIDSRVIQTTTQLSEFPFNLDMNSGQPIGIGWLQSTIKGGARSSSATSYLGPNFIKRPNLHVLIGARVTRVISTSKSGGKPLFTTVEFAQSSSGKLIIRTTRPRFNLTAKKEVILSAGSVGTPHILLHSGIGDKTSLQALGIPSTVNLPDVGQNLSDHPFLPNAWIVNSTQTFETAARNATLSAADLAQWNAHQTGPLVDTIVDHLGWFRVPKNSSLFQTASDPSSGPNAPHYEFLFANGLPIPNPPPSGNFLAVATAIVAPIARGNITLATNNPFDAPLINPNLLGTDFDLGVMREAVRAAIRFVAAPAWKDYIIAPVGGLEDTDTDDKLNAYIQAGTTTIFHPYGSASMSPKGASHGVVDPDLLVKGTSGLRIVDASVVPIVPAGHPQFHVYMFGERASDLIKNCWKL
;
A
#
# COMPACT_ATOMS: atom_id res chain seq x y z
N MET A 1 0.67 6.49 -66.55
CA MET A 1 1.78 5.89 -67.29
C MET A 1 2.76 5.32 -66.25
N TYR A 2 2.77 3.99 -66.17
CA TYR A 2 3.67 3.04 -65.48
C TYR A 2 4.04 3.25 -63.99
N LEU A 3 3.59 2.40 -63.04
CA LEU A 3 3.82 0.95 -62.79
C LEU A 3 5.19 0.62 -62.16
N GLY A 4 5.14 -0.12 -61.05
CA GLY A 4 6.26 -0.89 -60.46
C GLY A 4 6.21 -0.90 -58.93
N GLN A 5 5.30 -1.68 -58.30
CA GLN A 5 5.55 -3.02 -57.71
C GLN A 5 6.50 -2.98 -56.49
N ALA A 6 6.22 -3.56 -55.31
CA ALA A 6 5.59 -4.85 -55.05
C ALA A 6 5.12 -5.00 -53.58
N PHE A 7 3.98 -5.70 -53.40
CA PHE A 7 3.71 -6.80 -52.45
C PHE A 7 4.40 -6.84 -51.07
N LEU A 8 3.64 -6.69 -49.97
CA LEU A 8 3.34 -7.72 -48.95
C LEU A 8 2.58 -7.15 -47.72
N LEU A 9 1.66 -7.97 -47.18
CA LEU A 9 0.95 -7.90 -45.87
C LEU A 9 -0.35 -7.07 -45.73
N THR A 10 -1.45 -7.74 -46.07
CA THR A 10 -2.51 -8.21 -45.16
C THR A 10 -2.59 -7.62 -43.73
N LEU A 11 -3.82 -7.29 -43.33
CA LEU A 11 -4.34 -7.10 -41.96
C LEU A 11 -3.97 -5.81 -41.20
N VAL A 12 -4.99 -4.97 -40.99
CA VAL A 12 -5.51 -4.47 -39.70
C VAL A 12 -6.09 -3.05 -39.90
N LEU A 13 -7.31 -3.02 -40.42
CA LEU A 13 -8.30 -2.00 -40.05
C LEU A 13 -8.94 -2.49 -38.75
N LEU A 14 -8.36 -2.14 -37.59
CA LEU A 14 -8.94 -2.16 -36.24
C LEU A 14 -7.81 -2.08 -35.21
N ALA A 15 -7.42 -0.86 -34.82
CA ALA A 15 -6.74 -0.62 -33.55
C ALA A 15 -7.12 0.78 -33.07
N VAL A 16 -8.32 0.86 -32.51
CA VAL A 16 -8.76 1.91 -31.61
C VAL A 16 -7.73 2.03 -30.48
N SER A 17 -7.44 3.28 -30.12
CA SER A 17 -6.67 3.75 -28.96
C SER A 17 -6.64 2.79 -27.77
N VAL A 18 -5.44 2.37 -27.37
CA VAL A 18 -5.21 1.65 -26.12
C VAL A 18 -4.87 2.68 -25.05
N ASN A 19 -5.89 3.10 -24.30
CA ASN A 19 -5.78 3.83 -23.03
C ASN A 19 -5.21 2.87 -21.97
N GLY A 20 -4.18 3.28 -21.24
CA GLY A 20 -3.51 2.43 -20.26
C GLY A 20 -4.18 2.45 -18.88
N VAL A 21 -4.87 1.35 -18.54
CA VAL A 21 -5.25 0.85 -17.19
C VAL A 21 -6.25 1.70 -16.39
N GLN A 22 -7.31 1.08 -15.88
CA GLN A 22 -8.22 1.68 -14.89
C GLN A 22 -8.48 0.72 -13.72
N ILE A 23 -7.47 0.47 -12.88
CA ILE A 23 -7.76 0.20 -11.45
C ILE A 23 -8.03 1.58 -10.86
N ILE A 24 -9.30 1.82 -10.60
CA ILE A 24 -9.85 3.11 -10.22
C ILE A 24 -9.95 3.13 -8.70
N GLY A 25 -9.49 4.23 -8.11
CA GLY A 25 -9.52 4.45 -6.66
C GLY A 25 -10.73 5.26 -6.19
N ASP A 26 -11.51 5.86 -7.10
CA ASP A 26 -12.69 6.68 -6.80
C ASP A 26 -13.80 6.47 -7.84
N ALA A 27 -15.04 6.24 -7.40
CA ALA A 27 -16.17 6.01 -8.29
C ALA A 27 -16.45 7.15 -9.27
N THR A 28 -16.06 8.38 -8.93
CA THR A 28 -16.23 9.56 -9.79
C THR A 28 -15.28 9.55 -11.00
N ASP A 29 -14.19 8.77 -10.93
CA ASP A 29 -13.24 8.57 -12.04
C ASP A 29 -13.70 7.45 -13.00
N LEU A 30 -14.83 6.80 -12.74
CA LEU A 30 -15.41 5.85 -13.67
C LEU A 30 -15.73 6.54 -15.00
N PRO A 31 -15.40 5.91 -16.14
CA PRO A 31 -15.73 6.47 -17.44
C PRO A 31 -17.25 6.60 -17.58
N HIS A 32 -17.70 7.68 -18.22
CA HIS A 32 -19.12 7.90 -18.55
C HIS A 32 -19.57 7.00 -19.71
N ILE A 33 -19.41 5.69 -19.55
CA ILE A 33 -19.85 4.65 -20.49
C ILE A 33 -20.86 3.73 -19.79
N SER A 34 -21.72 3.10 -20.57
CA SER A 34 -22.58 2.02 -20.07
C SER A 34 -21.78 0.73 -19.99
N PHE A 35 -21.82 0.05 -18.85
CA PHE A 35 -21.24 -1.29 -18.70
C PHE A 35 -22.26 -2.36 -19.11
N ASP A 36 -21.81 -3.36 -19.87
CA ASP A 36 -22.62 -4.54 -20.18
C ASP A 36 -22.82 -5.41 -18.94
N PHE A 37 -21.74 -5.62 -18.20
CA PHE A 37 -21.75 -6.40 -16.97
C PHE A 37 -21.10 -5.63 -15.83
N ILE A 38 -21.69 -5.76 -14.64
CA ILE A 38 -21.07 -5.33 -13.39
C ILE A 38 -20.79 -6.57 -12.55
N VAL A 39 -19.52 -6.84 -12.27
CA VAL A 39 -19.07 -7.94 -11.41
C VAL A 39 -18.86 -7.40 -10.00
N VAL A 40 -19.59 -7.96 -9.04
CA VAL A 40 -19.53 -7.59 -7.63
C VAL A 40 -18.57 -8.54 -6.90
N GLY A 41 -17.40 -8.04 -6.53
CA GLY A 41 -16.30 -8.79 -5.93
C GLY A 41 -15.23 -9.16 -6.96
N GLY A 42 -14.05 -8.55 -6.84
CA GLY A 42 -12.84 -8.89 -7.60
C GLY A 42 -12.11 -10.09 -7.04
N GLY A 43 -12.86 -11.13 -6.63
CA GLY A 43 -12.36 -12.34 -6.00
C GLY A 43 -11.92 -13.43 -6.99
N THR A 44 -11.70 -14.65 -6.49
CA THR A 44 -11.20 -15.79 -7.29
C THR A 44 -12.02 -16.05 -8.56
N ALA A 45 -13.34 -16.10 -8.47
CA ALA A 45 -14.22 -16.28 -9.62
C ALA A 45 -14.54 -14.97 -10.36
N GLY A 46 -14.70 -13.87 -9.63
CA GLY A 46 -15.04 -12.55 -10.20
C GLY A 46 -14.01 -12.06 -11.22
N ASN A 47 -12.72 -12.24 -10.93
CA ASN A 47 -11.67 -11.87 -11.87
C ASN A 47 -11.62 -12.78 -13.11
N VAL A 48 -11.96 -14.06 -12.96
CA VAL A 48 -12.03 -15.00 -14.09
C VAL A 48 -13.11 -14.56 -15.05
N ILE A 49 -14.34 -14.37 -14.56
CA ILE A 49 -15.47 -14.01 -15.40
C ILE A 49 -15.30 -12.63 -16.02
N ALA A 50 -14.76 -11.66 -15.28
CA ALA A 50 -14.44 -10.34 -15.83
C ALA A 50 -13.40 -10.41 -16.97
N ASN A 51 -12.35 -11.20 -16.80
CA ASN A 51 -11.36 -11.43 -17.83
C ASN A 51 -11.97 -12.13 -19.06
N ARG A 52 -12.70 -13.24 -18.87
CA ARG A 52 -13.24 -14.01 -20.00
C ARG A 52 -14.28 -13.22 -20.79
N LEU A 53 -15.15 -12.46 -20.13
CA LEU A 53 -16.12 -11.62 -20.83
C LEU A 53 -15.46 -10.54 -21.68
N THR A 54 -14.37 -9.96 -21.17
CA THR A 54 -13.64 -8.89 -21.88
C THR A 54 -12.70 -9.39 -22.97
N GLU A 55 -12.55 -10.70 -23.17
CA GLU A 55 -11.94 -11.25 -24.39
C GLU A 55 -12.70 -10.82 -25.65
N ASN A 56 -14.01 -10.60 -25.53
CA ASN A 56 -14.78 -9.92 -26.57
C ASN A 56 -14.67 -8.39 -26.39
N PRO A 57 -14.00 -7.66 -27.31
CA PRO A 57 -13.80 -6.22 -27.17
C PRO A 57 -15.09 -5.40 -27.24
N ARG A 58 -16.23 -6.01 -27.60
CA ARG A 58 -17.55 -5.37 -27.60
C ARG A 58 -18.30 -5.48 -26.27
N ILE A 59 -17.77 -6.23 -25.31
CA ILE A 59 -18.34 -6.32 -23.97
C ILE A 59 -17.55 -5.45 -23.02
N SER A 60 -18.23 -4.50 -22.39
CA SER A 60 -17.69 -3.67 -21.32
C SER A 60 -18.01 -4.26 -19.94
N VAL A 61 -16.99 -4.38 -19.08
CA VAL A 61 -17.14 -4.94 -17.73
C VAL A 61 -16.57 -3.99 -16.70
N LEU A 62 -17.34 -3.77 -15.63
CA LEU A 62 -16.88 -3.12 -14.40
C LEU A 62 -16.80 -4.15 -13.27
N VAL A 63 -15.65 -4.26 -12.61
CA VAL A 63 -15.48 -5.01 -11.36
C VAL A 63 -15.55 -4.04 -10.19
N LEU A 64 -16.38 -4.32 -9.19
CA LEU A 64 -16.46 -3.58 -7.93
C LEU A 64 -15.84 -4.43 -6.82
N GLU A 65 -14.70 -4.00 -6.27
CA GLU A 65 -14.01 -4.67 -5.16
C GLU A 65 -14.05 -3.79 -3.91
N ALA A 66 -14.47 -4.35 -2.78
CA ALA A 66 -14.52 -3.62 -1.52
C ALA A 66 -13.13 -3.38 -0.95
N GLY A 67 -12.24 -4.37 -1.12
CA GLY A 67 -10.88 -4.36 -0.60
C GLY A 67 -9.90 -3.50 -1.37
N VAL A 68 -8.69 -3.48 -0.85
CA VAL A 68 -7.55 -2.74 -1.42
C VAL A 68 -6.94 -3.46 -2.63
N THR A 69 -6.02 -2.81 -3.34
CA THR A 69 -5.24 -3.45 -4.40
C THR A 69 -4.33 -4.56 -3.86
N ASN A 70 -4.04 -5.57 -4.69
CA ASN A 70 -3.07 -6.63 -4.38
C ASN A 70 -1.63 -6.31 -4.81
N VAL A 71 -1.42 -5.11 -5.36
CA VAL A 71 -0.08 -4.61 -5.70
C VAL A 71 0.63 -4.19 -4.41
N ASP A 72 1.90 -4.58 -4.25
CA ASP A 72 2.78 -4.26 -3.11
C ASP A 72 2.37 -4.79 -1.73
N ALA A 73 1.40 -5.69 -1.68
CA ALA A 73 1.05 -6.41 -0.46
C ALA A 73 1.98 -7.61 -0.24
N THR A 74 3.20 -7.39 0.28
CA THR A 74 4.26 -8.43 0.45
C THR A 74 3.75 -9.74 1.09
N ASN A 75 2.94 -9.66 2.14
CA ASN A 75 2.37 -10.85 2.82
C ASN A 75 1.44 -11.68 1.91
N THR A 76 0.92 -11.09 0.84
CA THR A 76 0.09 -11.75 -0.17
C THR A 76 0.89 -12.25 -1.37
N ILE A 77 2.17 -11.90 -1.48
CA ILE A 77 3.02 -12.25 -2.63
C ILE A 77 3.91 -13.46 -2.29
N ILE A 78 4.53 -13.47 -1.11
CA ILE A 78 5.50 -14.47 -0.69
C ILE A 78 4.75 -15.74 -0.22
N PRO A 79 4.95 -16.92 -0.86
CA PRO A 79 4.23 -18.15 -0.52
C PRO A 79 4.30 -18.55 0.96
N PHE A 80 5.48 -18.46 1.58
CA PHE A 80 5.66 -18.80 3.00
C PHE A 80 4.91 -17.86 3.96
N PHE A 81 4.58 -16.64 3.53
CA PHE A 81 3.86 -15.66 4.34
C PHE A 81 2.35 -15.82 4.31
N CYS A 82 1.80 -16.87 3.67
CA CYS A 82 0.35 -17.11 3.69
C CYS A 82 -0.31 -17.07 5.10
N PRO A 83 0.32 -17.51 6.21
CA PRO A 83 -0.28 -17.36 7.54
C PRO A 83 -0.23 -15.94 8.11
N ARG A 84 0.53 -15.02 7.48
CA ARG A 84 0.64 -13.60 7.86
C ARG A 84 -0.38 -12.72 7.12
N ALA A 85 -1.07 -13.27 6.12
CA ALA A 85 -2.05 -12.53 5.34
C ALA A 85 -3.41 -12.40 6.05
N SER A 86 -3.71 -13.29 7.01
CA SER A 86 -4.97 -13.32 7.77
C SER A 86 -4.83 -14.23 9.01
N PRO A 87 -5.69 -14.10 10.04
CA PRO A 87 -6.73 -13.08 10.23
C PRO A 87 -6.18 -11.77 10.80
N GLY A 88 -7.01 -10.73 10.94
CA GLY A 88 -6.66 -9.50 11.66
C GLY A 88 -5.81 -8.51 10.85
N THR A 89 -5.92 -8.56 9.53
CA THR A 89 -5.13 -7.70 8.62
C THR A 89 -6.05 -6.81 7.78
N PRO A 90 -5.51 -5.78 7.11
CA PRO A 90 -6.27 -4.99 6.14
C PRO A 90 -6.75 -5.80 4.91
N PHE A 91 -6.17 -6.99 4.69
CA PHE A 91 -6.50 -7.88 3.58
C PHE A 91 -7.61 -8.89 3.96
N ASP A 92 -8.12 -8.83 5.18
CA ASP A 92 -9.16 -9.70 5.71
C ASP A 92 -10.42 -8.89 6.05
N TRP A 93 -11.59 -9.46 5.77
CA TRP A 93 -12.88 -8.94 6.23
C TRP A 93 -13.04 -9.02 7.76
N ASN A 94 -12.20 -9.82 8.43
CA ASN A 94 -12.19 -10.00 9.88
C ASN A 94 -13.52 -10.52 10.46
N PHE A 95 -14.24 -11.34 9.68
CA PHE A 95 -15.44 -12.01 10.17
C PHE A 95 -15.12 -12.97 11.32
N THR A 96 -16.12 -13.22 12.16
CA THR A 96 -16.09 -14.25 13.20
C THR A 96 -17.31 -15.14 13.06
N THR A 97 -17.21 -16.37 13.56
CA THR A 97 -18.38 -17.26 13.65
C THR A 97 -19.23 -16.89 14.88
N THR A 98 -20.51 -17.22 14.84
CA THR A 98 -21.30 -17.41 16.07
C THR A 98 -20.66 -18.48 16.97
N PRO A 99 -20.98 -18.54 18.27
CA PRO A 99 -20.56 -19.63 19.15
C PRO A 99 -20.88 -21.01 18.57
N GLN A 100 -19.88 -21.88 18.46
CA GLN A 100 -20.01 -23.19 17.81
C GLN A 100 -20.17 -24.31 18.85
N PRO A 101 -21.34 -24.98 18.96
CA PRO A 101 -21.54 -26.06 19.93
C PRO A 101 -20.55 -27.22 19.72
N GLY A 102 -20.26 -27.58 18.47
CA GLY A 102 -19.27 -28.60 18.12
C GLY A 102 -17.83 -28.26 18.52
N LEU A 103 -17.55 -27.00 18.87
CA LEU A 103 -16.25 -26.51 19.35
C LEU A 103 -16.28 -26.05 20.82
N GLY A 104 -17.24 -26.56 21.61
CA GLY A 104 -17.35 -26.23 23.03
C GLY A 104 -17.82 -24.79 23.29
N GLY A 105 -18.58 -24.19 22.38
CA GLY A 105 -19.12 -22.83 22.51
C GLY A 105 -18.15 -21.74 22.05
N ARG A 106 -16.98 -22.08 21.51
CA ARG A 106 -16.05 -21.08 20.98
C ARG A 106 -16.60 -20.38 19.74
N SER A 107 -16.41 -19.06 19.66
CA SER A 107 -16.41 -18.29 18.42
C SER A 107 -14.97 -18.24 17.88
N ILE A 108 -14.80 -18.37 16.57
CA ILE A 108 -13.48 -18.39 15.92
C ILE A 108 -13.40 -17.35 14.79
N PRO A 109 -12.19 -16.84 14.49
CA PRO A 109 -11.96 -16.04 13.27
C PRO A 109 -12.37 -16.81 12.02
N TYR A 110 -12.98 -16.10 11.07
CA TYR A 110 -13.48 -16.66 9.82
C TYR A 110 -12.99 -15.86 8.61
N PRO A 111 -11.65 -15.78 8.41
CA PRO A 111 -11.03 -14.85 7.49
C PRO A 111 -11.52 -15.03 6.05
N ARG A 112 -11.73 -13.91 5.35
CA ARG A 112 -12.08 -13.82 3.92
C ARG A 112 -11.26 -12.70 3.29
N GLY A 113 -10.74 -12.92 2.09
CA GLY A 113 -9.96 -11.88 1.39
C GLY A 113 -10.77 -10.61 1.14
N HIS A 114 -10.30 -9.50 1.70
CA HIS A 114 -10.72 -8.12 1.49
C HIS A 114 -9.62 -7.37 0.72
N ILE A 115 -9.35 -7.85 -0.49
CA ILE A 115 -8.27 -7.39 -1.37
C ILE A 115 -8.59 -7.85 -2.80
N LEU A 116 -8.08 -7.17 -3.81
CA LEU A 116 -8.17 -7.65 -5.19
C LEU A 116 -7.58 -9.06 -5.33
N GLY A 117 -8.30 -9.94 -6.01
CA GLY A 117 -8.03 -11.38 -6.04
C GLY A 117 -8.72 -12.16 -4.92
N GLY A 118 -9.33 -11.47 -3.96
CA GLY A 118 -10.08 -12.02 -2.85
C GLY A 118 -9.27 -13.06 -2.08
N SER A 119 -9.94 -14.17 -1.74
CA SER A 119 -9.29 -15.24 -0.96
C SER A 119 -8.12 -15.91 -1.70
N SER A 120 -8.02 -15.86 -3.04
CA SER A 120 -6.83 -16.39 -3.75
C SER A 120 -5.55 -15.60 -3.47
N SER A 121 -5.66 -14.35 -3.02
CA SER A 121 -4.52 -13.51 -2.62
C SER A 121 -4.04 -13.80 -1.19
N ILE A 122 -4.86 -14.43 -0.34
CA ILE A 122 -4.53 -14.68 1.07
C ILE A 122 -4.52 -16.17 1.47
N ASN A 123 -4.99 -17.08 0.61
CA ASN A 123 -5.05 -18.52 0.90
C ASN A 123 -3.65 -19.17 1.06
N TYR A 124 -3.62 -20.46 1.36
CA TYR A 124 -2.39 -21.25 1.51
C TYR A 124 -1.91 -21.88 0.19
N LEU A 125 -2.37 -21.37 -0.96
CA LEU A 125 -1.93 -21.70 -2.33
C LEU A 125 -2.19 -23.14 -2.81
N ALA A 126 -2.64 -24.06 -1.95
CA ALA A 126 -2.89 -25.47 -2.29
C ALA A 126 -3.88 -25.64 -3.46
N TYR A 127 -3.43 -26.25 -4.56
CA TYR A 127 -4.19 -26.48 -5.78
C TYR A 127 -4.62 -27.96 -5.88
N THR A 128 -5.89 -28.22 -5.55
CA THR A 128 -6.46 -29.57 -5.55
C THR A 128 -7.79 -29.62 -6.29
N ARG A 129 -7.96 -30.58 -7.21
CA ARG A 129 -9.11 -30.71 -8.11
C ARG A 129 -10.28 -31.51 -7.55
N GLY A 130 -10.05 -32.26 -6.48
CA GLY A 130 -11.03 -33.15 -5.87
C GLY A 130 -11.22 -34.45 -6.62
N SER A 131 -12.18 -35.25 -6.16
CA SER A 131 -12.52 -36.50 -6.83
C SER A 131 -13.38 -36.24 -8.07
N SER A 132 -13.26 -37.10 -9.08
CA SER A 132 -14.17 -37.11 -10.22
C SER A 132 -15.64 -37.21 -9.79
N SER A 133 -15.92 -37.99 -8.75
CA SER A 133 -17.25 -38.13 -8.17
C SER A 133 -17.81 -36.84 -7.56
N ASP A 134 -16.98 -35.90 -7.10
CA ASP A 134 -17.46 -34.60 -6.60
C ASP A 134 -18.13 -33.80 -7.73
N TRP A 135 -17.49 -33.77 -8.89
CA TRP A 135 -17.99 -33.10 -10.10
C TRP A 135 -19.21 -33.80 -10.68
N ASP A 136 -19.18 -35.13 -10.75
CA ASP A 136 -20.32 -35.93 -11.20
C ASP A 136 -21.53 -35.78 -10.25
N ARG A 137 -21.28 -35.61 -8.94
CA ARG A 137 -22.32 -35.28 -7.97
C ARG A 137 -22.93 -33.91 -8.25
N TYR A 138 -22.15 -32.89 -8.59
CA TYR A 138 -22.69 -31.58 -8.97
C TYR A 138 -23.56 -31.66 -10.23
N ALA A 139 -23.11 -32.40 -11.25
CA ALA A 139 -23.90 -32.63 -12.47
C ALA A 139 -25.22 -33.33 -12.16
N LYS A 140 -25.18 -34.43 -11.39
CA LYS A 140 -26.36 -35.18 -11.00
C LYS A 140 -27.35 -34.32 -10.20
N LEU A 141 -26.87 -33.53 -9.24
CA LEU A 141 -27.72 -32.71 -8.37
C LEU A 141 -28.35 -31.54 -9.11
N SER A 142 -27.66 -30.97 -10.09
CA SER A 142 -28.17 -29.85 -10.90
C SER A 142 -28.96 -30.32 -12.12
N GLY A 143 -28.82 -31.58 -12.54
CA GLY A 143 -29.37 -32.08 -13.80
C GLY A 143 -28.63 -31.53 -15.04
N ASP A 144 -27.37 -31.15 -14.89
CA ASP A 144 -26.54 -30.52 -15.94
C ASP A 144 -25.17 -31.21 -16.04
N ASP A 145 -25.03 -32.07 -17.06
CA ASP A 145 -23.81 -32.81 -17.37
C ASP A 145 -22.60 -31.92 -17.66
N GLY A 146 -22.78 -30.62 -17.91
CA GLY A 146 -21.65 -29.70 -18.05
C GLY A 146 -20.85 -29.51 -16.76
N TRP A 147 -21.37 -29.90 -15.59
CA TRP A 147 -20.62 -29.90 -14.32
C TRP A 147 -19.83 -31.20 -14.08
N ASN A 148 -20.00 -32.23 -14.89
CA ASN A 148 -19.39 -33.54 -14.62
C ASN A 148 -17.86 -33.51 -14.85
N TRP A 149 -17.15 -34.51 -14.32
CA TRP A 149 -15.68 -34.55 -14.37
C TRP A 149 -15.13 -34.48 -15.80
N LYS A 150 -15.81 -35.11 -16.74
CA LYS A 150 -15.42 -35.13 -18.16
C LYS A 150 -15.56 -33.75 -18.80
N SER A 151 -16.66 -33.07 -18.55
CA SER A 151 -16.96 -31.75 -19.11
C SER A 151 -16.02 -30.67 -18.59
N ILE A 152 -15.63 -30.73 -17.31
CA ILE A 152 -14.76 -29.71 -16.72
C ILE A 152 -13.30 -29.79 -17.16
N GLN A 153 -12.88 -30.87 -17.85
CA GLN A 153 -11.51 -30.99 -18.37
C GLN A 153 -11.14 -29.84 -19.31
N THR A 154 -12.10 -29.33 -20.10
CA THR A 154 -11.87 -28.17 -20.95
C THR A 154 -11.55 -26.91 -20.14
N TYR A 155 -12.14 -26.75 -18.96
CA TYR A 155 -11.88 -25.62 -18.08
C TYR A 155 -10.57 -25.76 -17.30
N ILE A 156 -10.14 -26.99 -17.01
CA ILE A 156 -8.78 -27.26 -16.51
C ILE A 156 -7.75 -26.70 -17.50
N GLN A 157 -7.93 -26.96 -18.81
CA GLN A 157 -7.03 -26.47 -19.85
C GLN A 157 -6.98 -24.94 -19.94
N LYS A 158 -8.11 -24.27 -19.71
CA LYS A 158 -8.21 -22.80 -19.68
C LYS A 158 -7.57 -22.20 -18.42
N ASN A 159 -7.71 -22.88 -17.27
CA ASN A 159 -7.25 -22.38 -15.98
C ASN A 159 -5.77 -22.66 -15.72
N GLU A 160 -5.31 -23.90 -15.86
CA GLU A 160 -4.01 -24.32 -15.33
C GLU A 160 -2.86 -24.06 -16.32
N ALA A 161 -1.79 -23.45 -15.83
CA ALA A 161 -0.49 -23.45 -16.47
C ALA A 161 0.55 -24.07 -15.53
N TRP A 162 0.89 -25.32 -15.78
CA TRP A 162 1.96 -26.02 -15.08
C TRP A 162 3.31 -25.35 -15.35
N THR A 163 4.05 -25.07 -14.29
CA THR A 163 5.34 -24.37 -14.32
C THR A 163 6.35 -25.06 -13.43
N PRO A 164 7.67 -24.92 -13.71
CA PRO A 164 8.70 -25.45 -12.84
C PRO A 164 8.63 -24.89 -11.41
N PRO A 165 8.98 -25.68 -10.38
CA PRO A 165 9.13 -25.18 -9.01
C PRO A 165 10.29 -24.17 -8.92
N ALA A 166 10.29 -23.31 -7.91
CA ALA A 166 11.22 -22.18 -7.78
C ALA A 166 12.71 -22.60 -7.71
N ASP A 167 13.00 -23.76 -7.11
CA ASP A 167 14.33 -24.35 -6.98
C ASP A 167 14.77 -25.13 -8.23
N MET A 168 13.87 -25.36 -9.20
CA MET A 168 14.14 -26.12 -10.43
C MET A 168 14.62 -27.56 -10.19
N HIS A 169 14.23 -28.19 -9.07
CA HIS A 169 14.62 -29.57 -8.78
C HIS A 169 13.99 -30.57 -9.76
N ASP A 170 14.53 -31.80 -9.81
CA ASP A 170 13.95 -32.88 -10.60
C ASP A 170 12.62 -33.33 -10.01
N THR A 171 11.55 -33.15 -10.78
CA THR A 171 10.17 -33.45 -10.38
C THR A 171 9.71 -34.83 -10.81
N GLN A 172 10.61 -35.66 -11.37
CA GLN A 172 10.28 -37.02 -11.79
C GLN A 172 9.72 -37.83 -10.62
N GLY A 173 8.54 -38.44 -10.83
CA GLY A 173 7.88 -39.28 -9.83
C GLY A 173 7.15 -38.52 -8.72
N GLN A 174 7.07 -37.19 -8.80
CA GLN A 174 6.33 -36.36 -7.83
C GLN A 174 4.91 -35.98 -8.29
N PHE A 175 4.64 -36.06 -9.59
CA PHE A 175 3.34 -35.75 -10.21
C PHE A 175 3.19 -36.51 -11.54
N ASN A 176 1.98 -36.54 -12.10
CA ASN A 176 1.73 -37.14 -13.42
C ASN A 176 1.60 -36.03 -14.49
N PRO A 177 2.63 -35.80 -15.33
CA PRO A 177 2.58 -34.73 -16.33
C PRO A 177 1.46 -34.89 -17.37
N ALA A 178 0.93 -36.09 -17.59
CA ALA A 178 -0.08 -36.34 -18.62
C ALA A 178 -1.46 -35.73 -18.30
N ILE A 179 -1.72 -35.36 -17.04
CA ILE A 179 -3.02 -34.79 -16.61
C ILE A 179 -2.94 -33.28 -16.32
N HIS A 180 -1.80 -32.68 -16.62
CA HIS A 180 -1.52 -31.26 -16.44
C HIS A 180 -1.36 -30.57 -17.79
N THR A 181 -1.67 -29.28 -17.81
CA THR A 181 -1.52 -28.44 -19.00
C THR A 181 -0.62 -27.25 -18.71
N THR A 182 0.08 -26.76 -19.73
CA THR A 182 0.94 -25.57 -19.65
C THR A 182 0.31 -24.33 -20.30
N THR A 183 -0.92 -24.43 -20.80
CA THR A 183 -1.53 -23.42 -21.68
C THR A 183 -2.49 -22.46 -20.99
N GLY A 184 -2.91 -22.74 -19.76
CA GLY A 184 -3.88 -21.93 -19.04
C GLY A 184 -3.30 -20.62 -18.50
N VAL A 185 -4.08 -19.93 -17.67
CA VAL A 185 -3.76 -18.57 -17.21
C VAL A 185 -3.16 -18.55 -15.80
N ASN A 186 -3.55 -19.49 -14.94
CA ASN A 186 -3.14 -19.57 -13.55
C ASN A 186 -1.98 -20.54 -13.38
N SER A 187 -0.83 -20.02 -12.94
CA SER A 187 0.36 -20.84 -12.77
C SER A 187 0.28 -21.76 -11.56
N VAL A 188 0.63 -23.03 -11.78
CA VAL A 188 0.69 -24.09 -10.78
C VAL A 188 2.07 -24.74 -10.83
N SER A 189 2.65 -25.04 -9.68
CA SER A 189 3.92 -25.75 -9.57
C SER A 189 3.91 -26.69 -8.37
N LEU A 190 4.87 -27.63 -8.32
CA LEU A 190 5.22 -28.32 -7.08
C LEU A 190 5.84 -27.34 -6.06
N SER A 191 6.07 -27.82 -4.83
CA SER A 191 6.75 -27.03 -3.80
C SER A 191 8.15 -26.60 -4.27
N GLY A 192 8.50 -25.34 -4.01
CA GLY A 192 9.73 -24.72 -4.50
C GLY A 192 10.94 -24.83 -3.56
N PHE A 193 10.85 -25.65 -2.52
CA PHE A 193 11.91 -25.81 -1.53
C PHE A 193 11.79 -27.18 -0.83
N PRO A 194 12.79 -28.06 -0.91
CA PRO A 194 12.75 -29.38 -0.29
C PRO A 194 12.93 -29.28 1.23
N ARG A 195 12.44 -30.28 1.96
CA ARG A 195 12.54 -30.34 3.42
C ARG A 195 13.02 -31.68 3.95
N PRO A 196 13.65 -31.69 5.14
CA PRO A 196 14.16 -32.91 5.76
C PRO A 196 13.11 -34.01 6.01
N ILE A 197 11.83 -33.64 6.07
CA ILE A 197 10.74 -34.58 6.34
C ILE A 197 10.22 -35.27 5.07
N ASP A 198 10.55 -34.78 3.88
CA ASP A 198 9.95 -35.23 2.62
C ASP A 198 10.20 -36.72 2.37
N SER A 199 11.44 -37.16 2.50
CA SER A 199 11.82 -38.57 2.34
C SER A 199 11.16 -39.48 3.37
N ARG A 200 10.90 -38.98 4.58
CA ARG A 200 10.24 -39.72 5.67
C ARG A 200 8.74 -39.89 5.40
N VAL A 201 8.10 -38.86 4.85
CA VAL A 201 6.71 -38.95 4.38
C VAL A 201 6.59 -40.02 3.30
N ILE A 202 7.42 -39.95 2.26
CA ILE A 202 7.42 -40.94 1.17
C ILE A 202 7.74 -42.35 1.68
N ALA A 203 8.74 -42.52 2.54
CA ALA A 203 9.06 -43.82 3.14
C ALA A 203 7.88 -44.40 3.94
N THR A 204 7.10 -43.55 4.62
CA THR A 204 5.90 -44.01 5.36
C THR A 204 4.86 -44.59 4.41
N THR A 205 4.70 -44.02 3.21
CA THR A 205 3.77 -44.55 2.20
C THR A 205 4.14 -45.93 1.67
N GLN A 206 5.42 -46.29 1.74
CA GLN A 206 5.94 -47.60 1.35
C GLN A 206 5.85 -48.61 2.50
N GLN A 207 5.90 -48.13 3.75
CA GLN A 207 5.88 -48.96 4.95
C GLN A 207 4.47 -49.32 5.42
N LEU A 208 3.49 -48.44 5.20
CA LEU A 208 2.14 -48.58 5.73
C LEU A 208 1.10 -48.52 4.62
N ASN A 209 0.39 -49.63 4.40
CA ASN A 209 -0.70 -49.74 3.42
C ASN A 209 -1.88 -48.78 3.67
N GLU A 210 -2.03 -48.25 4.89
CA GLU A 210 -3.04 -47.24 5.23
C GLU A 210 -2.81 -45.91 4.49
N PHE A 211 -1.56 -45.60 4.13
CA PHE A 211 -1.14 -44.31 3.58
C PHE A 211 -0.50 -44.48 2.20
N PRO A 212 -1.20 -45.06 1.20
CA PRO A 212 -0.58 -45.36 -0.08
C PRO A 212 -0.07 -44.10 -0.77
N PHE A 213 1.06 -44.21 -1.47
CA PHE A 213 1.57 -43.11 -2.28
C PHE A 213 0.58 -42.79 -3.40
N ASN A 214 0.22 -41.52 -3.54
CA ASN A 214 -0.51 -41.01 -4.68
C ASN A 214 0.45 -40.18 -5.54
N LEU A 215 0.73 -40.66 -6.74
CA LEU A 215 1.56 -39.94 -7.69
C LEU A 215 0.96 -38.58 -8.03
N ASP A 216 -0.37 -38.48 -8.17
CA ASP A 216 -1.02 -37.21 -8.47
C ASP A 216 -2.48 -37.16 -8.00
N MET A 217 -2.71 -36.39 -6.93
CA MET A 217 -4.04 -36.22 -6.33
C MET A 217 -5.02 -35.45 -7.23
N ASN A 218 -4.56 -34.83 -8.31
CA ASN A 218 -5.37 -34.08 -9.27
C ASN A 218 -5.89 -34.92 -10.45
N SER A 219 -5.67 -36.23 -10.41
CA SER A 219 -6.13 -37.22 -11.40
C SER A 219 -7.65 -37.49 -11.40
N GLY A 220 -8.38 -36.97 -10.41
CA GLY A 220 -9.77 -37.33 -10.14
C GLY A 220 -9.92 -38.50 -9.16
N ASN A 221 -8.80 -39.03 -8.65
CA ASN A 221 -8.75 -39.93 -7.50
C ASN A 221 -7.72 -39.40 -6.47
N PRO A 222 -8.15 -38.58 -5.49
CA PRO A 222 -7.23 -37.91 -4.57
C PRO A 222 -6.62 -38.83 -3.50
N LEU A 223 -7.16 -40.03 -3.28
CA LEU A 223 -6.79 -40.87 -2.12
C LEU A 223 -5.31 -41.23 -2.06
N GLY A 224 -4.75 -41.20 -0.85
CA GLY A 224 -3.33 -41.46 -0.59
C GLY A 224 -2.56 -40.19 -0.21
N ILE A 225 -1.25 -40.32 -0.06
CA ILE A 225 -0.33 -39.23 0.28
C ILE A 225 0.56 -38.91 -0.91
N GLY A 226 0.67 -37.63 -1.26
CA GLY A 226 1.49 -37.17 -2.37
C GLY A 226 2.00 -35.75 -2.16
N TRP A 227 2.69 -35.25 -3.18
CA TRP A 227 3.24 -33.89 -3.18
C TRP A 227 2.14 -32.86 -3.37
N ILE A 228 2.21 -31.77 -2.61
CA ILE A 228 1.32 -30.64 -2.80
C ILE A 228 1.65 -29.91 -4.11
N GLN A 229 0.60 -29.50 -4.80
CA GLN A 229 0.71 -28.58 -5.93
C GLN A 229 0.18 -27.22 -5.48
N ASN A 230 0.88 -26.14 -5.83
CA ASN A 230 0.60 -24.79 -5.36
C ASN A 230 0.40 -23.84 -6.52
N THR A 231 -0.48 -22.85 -6.35
CA THR A 231 -0.61 -21.74 -7.30
C THR A 231 0.55 -20.76 -7.13
N VAL A 232 1.73 -21.14 -7.61
CA VAL A 232 3.00 -20.41 -7.51
C VAL A 232 3.65 -20.33 -8.89
N LYS A 233 4.32 -19.20 -9.18
CA LYS A 233 5.15 -19.00 -10.36
C LYS A 233 6.48 -18.38 -9.95
N GLY A 234 7.58 -19.09 -10.17
CA GLY A 234 8.92 -18.57 -9.88
C GLY A 234 9.07 -18.07 -8.43
N GLY A 235 8.50 -18.78 -7.46
CA GLY A 235 8.57 -18.41 -6.04
C GLY A 235 7.63 -17.28 -5.60
N ARG A 236 6.74 -16.80 -6.46
CA ARG A 236 5.67 -15.83 -6.12
C ARG A 236 4.30 -16.47 -6.20
N ARG A 237 3.36 -16.02 -5.37
CA ARG A 237 1.95 -16.42 -5.47
C ARG A 237 1.38 -16.11 -6.86
N SER A 238 0.66 -17.07 -7.43
CA SER A 238 -0.26 -16.93 -8.55
C SER A 238 -1.70 -16.87 -8.01
N SER A 239 -2.31 -15.69 -8.00
CA SER A 239 -3.69 -15.42 -7.58
C SER A 239 -4.58 -15.09 -8.78
N SER A 240 -5.90 -15.02 -8.59
CA SER A 240 -6.79 -14.59 -9.68
C SER A 240 -6.51 -13.16 -10.16
N ALA A 241 -6.05 -12.27 -9.29
CA ALA A 241 -5.67 -10.91 -9.66
C ALA A 241 -4.37 -10.90 -10.50
N THR A 242 -3.36 -11.68 -10.13
CA THR A 242 -2.12 -11.75 -10.93
C THR A 242 -2.31 -12.52 -12.23
N SER A 243 -3.19 -13.51 -12.26
CA SER A 243 -3.41 -14.39 -13.40
C SER A 243 -4.40 -13.79 -14.39
N TYR A 244 -5.61 -13.42 -13.94
CA TYR A 244 -6.69 -12.96 -14.81
C TYR A 244 -6.79 -11.44 -14.93
N LEU A 245 -6.21 -10.68 -13.99
CA LEU A 245 -6.02 -9.23 -14.09
C LEU A 245 -4.53 -8.87 -14.23
N GLY A 246 -3.70 -9.82 -14.65
CA GLY A 246 -2.29 -9.60 -14.88
C GLY A 246 -2.03 -8.52 -15.95
N PRO A 247 -0.77 -8.08 -16.13
CA PRO A 247 -0.42 -6.99 -17.04
C PRO A 247 -0.95 -7.15 -18.48
N SER A 248 -1.06 -8.40 -18.96
CA SER A 248 -1.58 -8.73 -20.30
C SER A 248 -3.09 -8.52 -20.47
N PHE A 249 -3.84 -8.35 -19.37
CA PHE A 249 -5.29 -8.34 -19.38
C PHE A 249 -5.88 -7.05 -18.85
N ILE A 250 -5.29 -6.46 -17.80
CA ILE A 250 -5.79 -5.23 -17.17
C ILE A 250 -5.70 -3.99 -18.07
N THR A 251 -4.98 -4.10 -19.19
CA THR A 251 -4.84 -3.04 -20.21
C THR A 251 -5.96 -3.07 -21.26
N ARG A 252 -6.89 -4.03 -21.19
CA ARG A 252 -8.03 -4.10 -22.10
C ARG A 252 -8.95 -2.88 -21.87
N PRO A 253 -9.27 -2.07 -22.89
CA PRO A 253 -10.02 -0.82 -22.74
C PRO A 253 -11.49 -1.03 -22.33
N ASN A 254 -11.98 -2.26 -22.37
CA ASN A 254 -13.33 -2.68 -22.02
C ASN A 254 -13.41 -3.38 -20.65
N LEU A 255 -12.32 -3.39 -19.87
CA LEU A 255 -12.25 -3.93 -18.51
C LEU A 255 -11.89 -2.81 -17.52
N HIS A 256 -12.76 -2.57 -16.54
CA HIS A 256 -12.57 -1.57 -15.51
C HIS A 256 -12.68 -2.22 -14.13
N VAL A 257 -11.86 -1.78 -13.18
CA VAL A 257 -11.84 -2.32 -11.81
C VAL A 257 -11.88 -1.15 -10.84
N LEU A 258 -12.92 -1.03 -10.03
CA LEU A 258 -13.02 -0.04 -8.97
C LEU A 258 -12.78 -0.73 -7.63
N ILE A 259 -11.72 -0.31 -6.92
CA ILE A 259 -11.40 -0.79 -5.56
C ILE A 259 -11.98 0.16 -4.50
N GLY A 260 -12.05 -0.29 -3.24
CA GLY A 260 -12.69 0.50 -2.17
C GLY A 260 -14.20 0.69 -2.34
N ALA A 261 -14.84 -0.11 -3.20
CA ALA A 261 -16.26 0.00 -3.55
C ALA A 261 -17.06 -1.15 -2.94
N ARG A 262 -17.54 -0.97 -1.70
CA ARG A 262 -18.34 -1.97 -1.01
C ARG A 262 -19.78 -1.96 -1.53
N VAL A 263 -20.15 -2.97 -2.31
CA VAL A 263 -21.54 -3.19 -2.72
C VAL A 263 -22.38 -3.56 -1.50
N THR A 264 -23.50 -2.87 -1.34
CA THR A 264 -24.41 -3.03 -0.19
C THR A 264 -25.72 -3.69 -0.58
N ARG A 265 -26.25 -3.40 -1.78
CA ARG A 265 -27.52 -3.97 -2.29
C ARG A 265 -27.51 -4.11 -3.81
N ILE A 266 -28.33 -5.05 -4.29
CA ILE A 266 -28.78 -5.15 -5.67
C ILE A 266 -30.24 -4.67 -5.70
N LEU A 267 -30.54 -3.68 -6.53
CA LEU A 267 -31.83 -3.01 -6.55
C LEU A 267 -32.69 -3.54 -7.70
N SER A 268 -33.97 -3.77 -7.42
CA SER A 268 -34.97 -3.98 -8.47
C SER A 268 -35.53 -2.64 -8.93
N THR A 269 -35.34 -2.31 -10.20
CA THR A 269 -35.84 -1.06 -10.79
C THR A 269 -37.14 -1.25 -11.56
N ARG A 270 -37.41 -2.47 -12.04
CA ARG A 270 -38.64 -2.85 -12.76
C ARG A 270 -38.83 -4.36 -12.78
N LYS A 271 -39.96 -4.82 -13.33
CA LYS A 271 -40.21 -6.24 -13.63
C LYS A 271 -40.17 -6.52 -15.13
N ILE A 272 -39.69 -7.70 -15.52
CA ILE A 272 -39.79 -8.26 -16.87
C ILE A 272 -40.53 -9.58 -16.77
N SER A 273 -41.61 -9.76 -17.55
CA SER A 273 -42.45 -10.98 -17.52
C SER A 273 -42.90 -11.38 -16.11
N GLY A 274 -43.25 -10.40 -15.27
CA GLY A 274 -43.67 -10.60 -13.89
C GLY A 274 -42.54 -10.81 -12.86
N GLN A 275 -41.29 -10.99 -13.29
CA GLN A 275 -40.13 -11.22 -12.43
C GLN A 275 -39.32 -9.93 -12.20
N PRO A 276 -38.74 -9.70 -11.00
CA PRO A 276 -37.84 -8.58 -10.75
C PRO A 276 -36.60 -8.58 -11.66
N LEU A 277 -36.28 -7.42 -12.26
CA LEU A 277 -35.04 -7.17 -12.97
C LEU A 277 -34.00 -6.59 -11.99
N LEU A 278 -32.85 -7.24 -11.87
CA LEU A 278 -31.82 -6.96 -10.86
C LEU A 278 -30.48 -6.58 -11.51
N THR A 279 -30.46 -5.50 -12.27
CA THR A 279 -29.25 -5.03 -12.98
C THR A 279 -28.61 -3.78 -12.37
N THR A 280 -29.18 -3.24 -11.28
CA THR A 280 -28.68 -2.03 -10.62
C THR A 280 -28.01 -2.39 -9.30
N VAL A 281 -26.78 -1.95 -9.09
CA VAL A 281 -26.03 -2.11 -7.82
C VAL A 281 -26.01 -0.80 -7.05
N GLU A 282 -26.13 -0.87 -5.72
CA GLU A 282 -25.82 0.22 -4.79
C GLU A 282 -24.53 -0.12 -4.05
N PHE A 283 -23.55 0.78 -4.06
CA PHE A 283 -22.27 0.60 -3.38
C PHE A 283 -21.80 1.87 -2.69
N ALA A 284 -20.89 1.74 -1.74
CA ALA A 284 -20.41 2.84 -0.93
C ALA A 284 -18.92 3.10 -1.13
N GLN A 285 -18.60 4.37 -1.31
CA GLN A 285 -17.25 4.95 -1.28
C GLN A 285 -17.31 6.39 -0.69
N SER A 286 -18.31 6.65 0.16
CA SER A 286 -18.70 7.96 0.73
C SER A 286 -18.63 9.12 -0.27
N PRO A 287 -19.71 9.38 -1.06
CA PRO A 287 -21.10 8.95 -0.83
C PRO A 287 -21.45 7.54 -1.35
N ARG A 288 -22.73 7.14 -1.26
CA ARG A 288 -23.26 5.95 -1.94
C ARG A 288 -23.51 6.24 -3.41
N PHE A 289 -23.20 5.28 -4.27
CA PHE A 289 -23.35 5.34 -5.71
C PHE A 289 -24.30 4.25 -6.20
N ARG A 290 -24.91 4.48 -7.37
CA ARG A 290 -25.74 3.49 -8.07
C ARG A 290 -25.30 3.37 -9.51
N LEU A 291 -25.08 2.15 -9.97
CA LEU A 291 -24.73 1.84 -11.36
C LEU A 291 -25.61 0.73 -11.89
N THR A 292 -25.95 0.80 -13.18
CA THR A 292 -26.81 -0.19 -13.83
C THR A 292 -26.07 -0.85 -14.97
N ALA A 293 -26.00 -2.19 -14.94
CA ALA A 293 -25.51 -3.00 -16.05
C ALA A 293 -26.58 -3.07 -17.15
N SER A 294 -26.16 -3.02 -18.42
CA SER A 294 -27.09 -3.12 -19.55
C SER A 294 -27.55 -4.57 -19.81
N LYS A 295 -26.78 -5.57 -19.36
CA LYS A 295 -27.12 -6.99 -19.47
C LYS A 295 -27.34 -7.64 -18.10
N GLU A 296 -26.27 -7.94 -17.37
CA GLU A 296 -26.35 -8.68 -16.11
C GLU A 296 -25.43 -8.10 -15.04
N VAL A 297 -25.88 -8.16 -13.79
CA VAL A 297 -24.98 -8.11 -12.63
C VAL A 297 -24.51 -9.53 -12.33
N ILE A 298 -23.22 -9.67 -12.05
CA ILE A 298 -22.59 -10.94 -11.67
C ILE A 298 -22.11 -10.80 -10.23
N LEU A 299 -22.74 -11.52 -9.31
CA LEU A 299 -22.39 -11.52 -7.89
C LEU A 299 -21.32 -12.58 -7.62
N SER A 300 -20.13 -12.13 -7.21
CA SER A 300 -18.93 -12.93 -6.94
C SER A 300 -18.31 -12.54 -5.59
N ALA A 301 -19.16 -12.18 -4.61
CA ALA A 301 -18.75 -11.71 -3.29
C ALA A 301 -18.37 -12.86 -2.32
N GLY A 302 -18.41 -14.10 -2.80
CA GLY A 302 -18.03 -15.29 -2.06
C GLY A 302 -19.10 -15.77 -1.07
N THR A 303 -18.88 -16.94 -0.48
CA THR A 303 -19.87 -17.65 0.34
C THR A 303 -20.43 -16.86 1.51
N VAL A 304 -19.70 -15.88 2.05
CA VAL A 304 -20.22 -14.99 3.11
C VAL A 304 -20.82 -13.71 2.53
N GLY A 305 -20.12 -13.04 1.61
CA GLY A 305 -20.57 -11.76 1.05
C GLY A 305 -21.79 -11.86 0.15
N THR A 306 -21.90 -12.92 -0.67
CA THR A 306 -23.01 -13.14 -1.59
C THR A 306 -24.37 -13.24 -0.89
N PRO A 307 -24.60 -14.16 0.08
CA PRO A 307 -25.87 -14.18 0.80
C PRO A 307 -26.09 -12.89 1.62
N HIS A 308 -25.02 -12.27 2.15
CA HIS A 308 -25.14 -11.01 2.89
C HIS A 308 -25.74 -9.89 2.01
N ILE A 309 -25.26 -9.74 0.77
CA ILE A 309 -25.79 -8.76 -0.19
C ILE A 309 -27.21 -9.13 -0.62
N LEU A 310 -27.49 -10.41 -0.93
CA LEU A 310 -28.83 -10.85 -1.34
C LEU A 310 -29.89 -10.57 -0.26
N LEU A 311 -29.60 -10.92 0.99
CA LEU A 311 -30.51 -10.68 2.11
C LEU A 311 -30.77 -9.18 2.30
N ASN A 312 -29.73 -8.34 2.27
CA ASN A 312 -29.86 -6.88 2.32
C ASN A 312 -30.61 -6.28 1.11
N SER A 313 -30.73 -7.05 0.02
CA SER A 313 -31.45 -6.69 -1.20
C SER A 313 -32.92 -7.15 -1.19
N GLY A 314 -33.40 -7.72 -0.08
CA GLY A 314 -34.75 -8.27 0.03
C GLY A 314 -34.92 -9.64 -0.64
N ILE A 315 -33.84 -10.37 -0.89
CA ILE A 315 -33.84 -11.69 -1.54
C ILE A 315 -33.45 -12.73 -0.50
N GLY A 316 -34.44 -13.48 0.01
CA GLY A 316 -34.24 -14.38 1.14
C GLY A 316 -35.55 -14.93 1.70
N ASP A 317 -35.50 -15.53 2.89
CA ASP A 317 -36.72 -15.92 3.61
C ASP A 317 -37.55 -14.70 3.99
N LYS A 318 -38.75 -14.59 3.42
CA LYS A 318 -39.61 -13.41 3.57
C LYS A 318 -39.86 -13.04 5.04
N LYS A 319 -40.16 -14.03 5.89
CA LYS A 319 -40.45 -13.78 7.31
C LYS A 319 -39.22 -13.25 8.06
N SER A 320 -38.06 -13.82 7.79
CA SER A 320 -36.79 -13.40 8.41
C SER A 320 -36.39 -11.99 7.99
N LEU A 321 -36.64 -11.63 6.72
CA LEU A 321 -36.36 -10.28 6.20
C LEU A 321 -37.33 -9.23 6.77
N GLU A 322 -38.62 -9.54 6.81
CA GLU A 322 -39.65 -8.65 7.38
C GLU A 322 -39.42 -8.41 8.88
N ALA A 323 -38.89 -9.40 9.61
CA ALA A 323 -38.52 -9.24 11.01
C ALA A 323 -37.35 -8.26 11.25
N LEU A 324 -36.60 -7.89 10.21
CA LEU A 324 -35.53 -6.89 10.23
C LEU A 324 -35.91 -5.61 9.47
N ASP A 325 -37.20 -5.40 9.16
CA ASP A 325 -37.70 -4.27 8.38
C ASP A 325 -37.11 -4.19 6.95
N ILE A 326 -36.77 -5.35 6.36
CA ILE A 326 -36.31 -5.45 4.98
C ILE A 326 -37.49 -5.91 4.10
N ALA A 327 -37.87 -5.06 3.15
CA ALA A 327 -38.92 -5.41 2.20
C ALA A 327 -38.51 -6.59 1.32
N SER A 328 -39.32 -7.66 1.31
CA SER A 328 -39.06 -8.83 0.47
C SER A 328 -39.33 -8.52 -1.00
N VAL A 329 -38.29 -8.67 -1.84
CA VAL A 329 -38.35 -8.59 -3.31
C VAL A 329 -38.61 -9.97 -3.91
N VAL A 330 -37.91 -11.00 -3.39
CA VAL A 330 -38.09 -12.40 -3.79
C VAL A 330 -37.99 -13.28 -2.55
N ASN A 331 -38.97 -14.16 -2.35
CA ASN A 331 -38.92 -15.17 -1.29
C ASN A 331 -38.07 -16.37 -1.76
N LEU A 332 -36.81 -16.41 -1.35
CA LEU A 332 -35.86 -17.50 -1.58
C LEU A 332 -35.25 -17.93 -0.23
N PRO A 333 -35.94 -18.79 0.55
CA PRO A 333 -35.54 -19.11 1.92
C PRO A 333 -34.20 -19.85 2.05
N ASP A 334 -33.69 -20.41 0.96
CA ASP A 334 -32.40 -21.10 0.91
C ASP A 334 -31.18 -20.16 0.82
N VAL A 335 -31.39 -18.86 0.59
CA VAL A 335 -30.30 -17.87 0.63
C VAL A 335 -29.65 -17.88 2.01
N GLY A 336 -28.33 -18.08 2.03
CA GLY A 336 -27.54 -18.17 3.25
C GLY A 336 -27.60 -19.54 3.93
N ARG A 337 -28.40 -20.51 3.48
CA ARG A 337 -28.47 -21.87 4.05
C ARG A 337 -27.44 -22.80 3.42
N ASN A 338 -27.40 -24.07 3.85
CA ASN A 338 -26.49 -25.10 3.31
C ASN A 338 -24.99 -24.74 3.37
N LEU A 339 -24.57 -23.86 4.28
CA LEU A 339 -23.15 -23.55 4.47
C LEU A 339 -22.41 -24.83 4.85
N SER A 340 -21.42 -25.20 4.06
CA SER A 340 -20.51 -26.33 4.33
C SER A 340 -19.07 -25.83 4.36
N ASP A 341 -18.27 -26.41 5.25
CA ASP A 341 -16.86 -26.03 5.42
C ASP A 341 -16.07 -27.19 6.04
N HIS A 342 -14.76 -27.24 5.78
CA HIS A 342 -13.88 -28.22 6.38
C HIS A 342 -13.44 -27.76 7.77
N SER A 343 -13.58 -28.62 8.77
CA SER A 343 -13.05 -28.35 10.11
C SER A 343 -11.66 -28.96 10.25
N ILE A 344 -10.70 -28.21 10.81
CA ILE A 344 -9.31 -28.66 11.11
C ILE A 344 -9.07 -28.81 12.59
N ILE A 345 -8.04 -29.58 12.92
CA ILE A 345 -7.21 -29.36 14.11
C ILE A 345 -5.73 -29.57 13.75
N SER A 346 -4.83 -28.75 14.33
CA SER A 346 -3.39 -28.88 14.15
C SER A 346 -2.78 -29.75 15.26
N ASN A 347 -1.99 -30.75 14.88
CA ASN A 347 -1.42 -31.72 15.82
C ASN A 347 0.10 -31.68 15.73
N SER A 348 0.73 -31.06 16.72
CA SER A 348 2.18 -30.86 16.76
C SER A 348 2.87 -31.87 17.66
N PHE A 349 4.08 -32.28 17.26
CA PHE A 349 4.92 -33.23 17.98
C PHE A 349 6.32 -32.64 18.09
N PHE A 350 6.98 -32.83 19.23
CA PHE A 350 8.39 -32.51 19.37
C PHE A 350 9.22 -33.40 18.45
N VAL A 351 10.26 -32.83 17.84
CA VAL A 351 11.18 -33.55 16.95
C VAL A 351 12.63 -33.37 17.37
N ASN A 352 13.43 -34.40 17.07
CA ASN A 352 14.87 -34.43 17.23
C ASN A 352 15.56 -33.85 15.99
N SER A 353 15.26 -32.59 15.67
CA SER A 353 15.91 -31.85 14.59
C SER A 353 15.84 -30.35 14.86
N THR A 354 16.84 -29.60 14.41
CA THR A 354 16.84 -28.13 14.38
C THR A 354 16.50 -27.58 13.00
N ASP A 355 16.42 -28.44 11.99
CA ASP A 355 16.12 -28.11 10.60
C ASP A 355 14.60 -28.12 10.36
N THR A 356 13.91 -27.31 11.15
CA THR A 356 12.49 -27.00 11.05
C THR A 356 12.34 -25.50 10.80
N PHE A 357 11.23 -25.08 10.17
CA PHE A 357 11.00 -23.65 9.96
C PHE A 357 10.68 -22.89 11.27
N ASP A 358 10.59 -23.57 12.41
CA ASP A 358 10.47 -22.95 13.73
C ASP A 358 11.66 -22.03 14.01
N THR A 359 12.86 -22.43 13.56
CA THR A 359 14.07 -21.62 13.67
C THR A 359 13.94 -20.31 12.89
N THR A 360 13.35 -20.33 11.70
CA THR A 360 13.03 -19.11 10.93
C THR A 360 12.10 -18.18 11.70
N LYS A 361 11.14 -18.72 12.47
CA LYS A 361 10.22 -17.90 13.27
C LYS A 361 10.89 -17.25 14.48
N ARG A 362 11.91 -17.90 15.06
CA ARG A 362 12.60 -17.42 16.28
C ARG A 362 13.86 -16.60 16.01
N ASN A 363 14.54 -16.85 14.89
CA ASN A 363 15.81 -16.23 14.56
C ASN A 363 15.61 -15.12 13.52
N ALA A 364 15.57 -13.87 13.97
CA ALA A 364 15.37 -12.71 13.12
C ALA A 364 16.46 -12.54 12.05
N THR A 365 17.72 -12.89 12.36
CA THR A 365 18.84 -12.84 11.41
C THR A 365 18.64 -13.84 10.27
N LEU A 366 18.24 -15.07 10.60
CA LEU A 366 17.92 -16.10 9.60
C LEU A 366 16.70 -15.68 8.76
N ALA A 367 15.65 -15.16 9.39
CA ALA A 367 14.47 -14.68 8.69
C ALA A 367 14.81 -13.54 7.71
N ALA A 368 15.65 -12.60 8.12
CA ALA A 368 16.13 -11.51 7.27
C ALA A 368 16.99 -12.03 6.11
N ALA A 369 17.88 -12.99 6.36
CA ALA A 369 18.70 -13.61 5.32
C ALA A 369 17.84 -14.38 4.28
N GLN A 370 16.83 -15.11 4.73
CA GLN A 370 15.88 -15.82 3.86
C GLN A 370 15.01 -14.85 3.07
N LEU A 371 14.61 -13.72 3.68
CA LEU A 371 13.90 -12.64 2.98
C LEU A 371 14.78 -11.96 1.93
N ALA A 372 16.04 -11.70 2.24
CA ALA A 372 17.01 -11.16 1.30
C ALA A 372 17.23 -12.13 0.12
N GLN A 373 17.39 -13.44 0.41
CA GLN A 373 17.52 -14.47 -0.62
C GLN A 373 16.31 -14.48 -1.57
N TRP A 374 15.10 -14.48 -1.03
CA TRP A 374 13.88 -14.43 -1.84
C TRP A 374 13.76 -13.12 -2.61
N THR A 375 14.12 -11.98 -2.00
CA THR A 375 14.07 -10.67 -2.69
C THR A 375 15.03 -10.61 -3.86
N LEU A 376 16.20 -11.24 -3.75
CA LEU A 376 17.23 -11.24 -4.80
C LEU A 376 16.94 -12.25 -5.92
N THR A 377 16.38 -13.41 -5.58
CA THR A 377 16.35 -14.56 -6.50
C THR A 377 14.98 -15.21 -6.67
N GLU A 378 14.01 -14.86 -5.81
CA GLU A 378 12.70 -15.50 -5.69
C GLU A 378 12.82 -17.01 -5.39
N LYS A 379 13.93 -17.42 -4.76
CA LYS A 379 14.22 -18.80 -4.33
C LYS A 379 14.37 -18.87 -2.80
N GLY A 380 14.64 -20.08 -2.32
CA GLY A 380 14.86 -20.37 -0.91
C GLY A 380 13.56 -20.70 -0.17
N PRO A 381 13.62 -20.85 1.16
CA PRO A 381 12.50 -21.39 1.95
C PRO A 381 11.24 -20.53 1.90
N LEU A 382 11.36 -19.23 1.60
CA LEU A 382 10.20 -18.35 1.47
C LEU A 382 9.44 -18.52 0.14
N ALA A 383 10.05 -19.14 -0.87
CA ALA A 383 9.47 -19.40 -2.18
C ALA A 383 8.47 -20.58 -2.18
N ALA A 384 8.36 -21.31 -1.07
CA ALA A 384 7.45 -22.42 -0.87
C ALA A 384 6.46 -22.15 0.27
N THR A 385 5.32 -22.83 0.27
CA THR A 385 4.39 -22.76 1.41
C THR A 385 4.93 -23.56 2.60
N PRO A 386 4.43 -23.38 3.83
CA PRO A 386 4.81 -24.20 4.99
C PRO A 386 4.50 -25.70 4.89
N ILE A 387 3.93 -26.20 3.79
CA ILE A 387 3.48 -27.60 3.60
C ILE A 387 4.02 -28.12 2.25
N ASP A 388 4.53 -29.35 2.22
CA ASP A 388 5.06 -30.00 1.00
C ASP A 388 4.28 -31.27 0.61
N HIS A 389 3.57 -31.87 1.56
CA HIS A 389 2.82 -33.11 1.36
C HIS A 389 1.41 -33.01 1.92
N LEU A 390 0.46 -33.56 1.18
CA LEU A 390 -0.94 -33.72 1.59
C LEU A 390 -1.34 -35.19 1.55
N GLY A 391 -2.30 -35.55 2.39
CA GLY A 391 -2.93 -36.88 2.40
C GLY A 391 -4.44 -36.80 2.35
N TRP A 392 -5.08 -37.56 1.48
CA TRP A 392 -6.54 -37.69 1.40
C TRP A 392 -6.93 -39.12 1.75
N LEU A 393 -7.69 -39.30 2.83
CA LEU A 393 -7.85 -40.59 3.47
C LEU A 393 -9.31 -40.92 3.71
N ARG A 394 -9.62 -42.20 3.82
CA ARG A 394 -10.97 -42.69 4.09
C ARG A 394 -10.99 -43.49 5.37
N LEU A 395 -12.11 -43.38 6.10
CA LEU A 395 -12.45 -44.34 7.14
C LEU A 395 -12.52 -45.77 6.55
N PRO A 396 -12.11 -46.79 7.31
CA PRO A 396 -12.28 -48.19 6.92
C PRO A 396 -13.75 -48.50 6.60
N LYS A 397 -14.02 -49.33 5.59
CA LYS A 397 -15.40 -49.69 5.17
C LYS A 397 -16.22 -50.33 6.30
N ASN A 398 -15.56 -50.94 7.28
CA ASN A 398 -16.17 -51.57 8.45
C ASN A 398 -16.20 -50.65 9.69
N ALA A 399 -15.87 -49.36 9.56
CA ALA A 399 -15.92 -48.41 10.67
C ALA A 399 -17.32 -48.39 11.30
N THR A 400 -17.37 -48.34 12.62
CA THR A 400 -18.62 -48.47 13.39
C THR A 400 -19.63 -47.37 13.07
N ILE A 401 -19.16 -46.18 12.67
CA ILE A 401 -20.01 -45.05 12.31
C ILE A 401 -20.93 -45.34 11.11
N PHE A 402 -20.54 -46.25 10.20
CA PHE A 402 -21.36 -46.62 9.04
C PHE A 402 -22.56 -47.51 9.40
N LYS A 403 -22.68 -47.97 10.67
CA LYS A 403 -23.90 -48.61 11.16
C LYS A 403 -25.05 -47.62 11.34
N THR A 404 -24.74 -46.34 11.54
CA THR A 404 -25.72 -45.29 11.84
C THR A 404 -25.72 -44.14 10.84
N PHE A 405 -24.68 -44.04 9.99
CA PHE A 405 -24.59 -43.05 8.93
C PHE A 405 -24.35 -43.72 7.58
N HIS A 406 -24.98 -43.19 6.54
CA HIS A 406 -24.51 -43.44 5.18
C HIS A 406 -23.19 -42.71 4.97
N ASP A 407 -22.35 -43.25 4.09
CA ASP A 407 -21.13 -42.59 3.65
C ASP A 407 -21.46 -41.22 3.00
N PRO A 408 -21.00 -40.09 3.57
CA PRO A 408 -21.34 -38.76 3.08
C PRO A 408 -20.47 -38.30 1.90
N THR A 409 -19.46 -39.10 1.52
CA THR A 409 -18.58 -38.78 0.40
C THR A 409 -19.33 -38.88 -0.94
N SER A 410 -18.78 -38.25 -1.99
CA SER A 410 -19.39 -38.29 -3.33
C SER A 410 -19.26 -39.65 -4.02
N GLY A 411 -18.36 -40.51 -3.54
CA GLY A 411 -18.07 -41.81 -4.12
C GLY A 411 -16.89 -42.50 -3.42
N PRO A 412 -16.54 -43.73 -3.83
CA PRO A 412 -15.50 -44.53 -3.17
C PRO A 412 -14.09 -43.94 -3.29
N THR A 413 -13.85 -43.05 -4.23
CA THR A 413 -12.57 -42.33 -4.46
C THR A 413 -12.51 -40.99 -3.74
N ALA A 414 -13.60 -40.56 -3.09
CA ALA A 414 -13.63 -39.29 -2.36
C ALA A 414 -13.15 -39.48 -0.91
N PRO A 415 -12.43 -38.51 -0.32
CA PRO A 415 -11.88 -38.65 1.02
C PRO A 415 -12.88 -38.33 2.13
N HIS A 416 -12.66 -38.93 3.29
CA HIS A 416 -13.36 -38.60 4.53
C HIS A 416 -12.64 -37.49 5.31
N TYR A 417 -11.31 -37.59 5.38
CA TYR A 417 -10.44 -36.65 6.09
C TYR A 417 -9.13 -36.41 5.33
N GLU A 418 -8.45 -35.33 5.71
CA GLU A 418 -7.21 -34.86 5.11
C GLU A 418 -6.08 -34.79 6.13
N PHE A 419 -4.84 -35.00 5.69
CA PHE A 419 -3.59 -34.67 6.37
C PHE A 419 -2.87 -33.52 5.67
N LEU A 420 -2.44 -32.52 6.44
CA LEU A 420 -1.49 -31.49 6.00
C LEU A 420 -0.22 -31.59 6.82
N ILE A 421 0.90 -31.92 6.18
CA ILE A 421 2.16 -32.27 6.85
C ILE A 421 3.17 -31.13 6.71
N ALA A 422 3.59 -30.54 7.83
CA ALA A 422 4.45 -29.36 7.88
C ALA A 422 5.71 -29.59 8.73
N ASN A 423 6.86 -29.11 8.24
CA ASN A 423 8.18 -29.19 8.89
C ASN A 423 8.39 -28.10 9.96
N GLY A 424 7.42 -27.95 10.86
CA GLY A 424 7.42 -26.92 11.90
C GLY A 424 6.03 -26.75 12.49
N MET A 425 5.92 -25.86 13.47
CA MET A 425 4.66 -25.55 14.14
C MET A 425 3.82 -24.58 13.32
N LEU A 426 2.60 -24.99 12.97
CA LEU A 426 1.61 -24.11 12.33
C LEU A 426 0.92 -23.22 13.37
N GLY A 427 0.52 -22.02 12.93
CA GLY A 427 -0.12 -21.02 13.80
C GLY A 427 0.84 -19.97 14.41
N PRO A 428 0.28 -18.97 15.11
CA PRO A 428 1.02 -17.81 15.61
C PRO A 428 1.79 -18.09 16.92
N ASN A 429 1.33 -19.03 17.74
CA ASN A 429 1.81 -19.20 19.11
C ASN A 429 3.02 -20.14 19.21
N LEU A 430 4.15 -19.70 18.65
CA LEU A 430 5.50 -20.26 18.81
C LEU A 430 5.94 -20.55 20.27
N PRO A 431 6.03 -21.78 20.84
CA PRO A 431 6.70 -21.97 22.12
C PRO A 431 8.16 -21.47 22.06
N ALA A 432 8.69 -20.93 23.15
CA ALA A 432 10.05 -20.39 23.18
C ALA A 432 11.13 -21.44 22.87
N ILE A 433 10.87 -22.71 23.23
CA ILE A 433 11.79 -23.84 23.06
C ILE A 433 11.11 -25.01 22.34
N GLY A 434 11.92 -25.89 21.77
CA GLY A 434 11.50 -27.10 21.06
C GLY A 434 11.34 -26.89 19.55
N ASN A 435 11.49 -27.94 18.77
CA ASN A 435 11.24 -27.94 17.33
C ASN A 435 10.14 -28.95 17.03
N PHE A 436 9.38 -28.71 15.97
CA PHE A 436 8.13 -29.41 15.76
C PHE A 436 7.98 -29.98 14.35
N ILE A 437 7.21 -31.06 14.26
CA ILE A 437 6.46 -31.43 13.06
C ILE A 437 4.99 -31.24 13.37
N THR A 438 4.21 -30.77 12.41
CA THR A 438 2.76 -30.65 12.56
C THR A 438 2.05 -31.45 11.47
N VAL A 439 1.13 -32.33 11.87
CA VAL A 439 0.20 -33.01 10.96
C VAL A 439 -1.21 -32.51 11.28
N SER A 440 -1.68 -31.52 10.53
CA SER A 440 -3.05 -31.03 10.70
C SER A 440 -4.04 -31.99 10.06
N THR A 441 -5.17 -32.20 10.70
CA THR A 441 -6.22 -33.11 10.22
C THR A 441 -7.51 -32.35 9.98
N ALA A 442 -8.10 -32.53 8.79
CA ALA A 442 -9.38 -31.91 8.45
C ALA A 442 -10.48 -32.94 8.18
N VAL A 443 -11.71 -32.67 8.59
CA VAL A 443 -12.90 -33.41 8.11
C VAL A 443 -13.33 -32.77 6.79
N VAL A 444 -13.30 -33.55 5.71
CA VAL A 444 -13.51 -33.05 4.34
C VAL A 444 -14.80 -33.56 3.68
N SER A 445 -15.53 -34.43 4.37
CA SER A 445 -16.89 -34.84 4.00
C SER A 445 -17.88 -34.58 5.15
N PRO A 446 -17.98 -33.33 5.65
CA PRO A 446 -18.80 -33.02 6.81
C PRO A 446 -20.29 -33.29 6.54
N VAL A 447 -20.96 -33.85 7.53
CA VAL A 447 -22.43 -33.94 7.61
C VAL A 447 -23.02 -32.64 8.17
N SER A 448 -22.28 -31.93 9.04
CA SER A 448 -22.71 -30.65 9.57
C SER A 448 -23.03 -29.64 8.46
N ARG A 449 -24.10 -28.86 8.67
CA ARG A 449 -24.51 -27.75 7.81
C ARG A 449 -24.82 -26.53 8.64
N GLY A 450 -24.46 -25.39 8.09
CA GLY A 450 -24.57 -24.08 8.70
C GLY A 450 -25.43 -23.10 7.93
N ASN A 451 -25.33 -21.83 8.30
CA ASN A 451 -25.91 -20.71 7.57
C ASN A 451 -25.13 -19.39 7.74
N VAL A 452 -25.44 -18.43 6.87
CA VAL A 452 -25.06 -17.02 6.96
C VAL A 452 -26.36 -16.21 6.95
N THR A 453 -26.57 -15.36 7.96
CA THR A 453 -27.77 -14.51 8.08
C THR A 453 -27.41 -13.08 8.47
N LEU A 454 -28.39 -12.19 8.45
CA LEU A 454 -28.21 -10.80 8.88
C LEU A 454 -28.34 -10.68 10.40
N ALA A 455 -27.50 -9.86 11.01
CA ALA A 455 -27.69 -9.41 12.39
C ALA A 455 -28.69 -8.24 12.46
N THR A 456 -28.59 -7.32 11.51
CA THR A 456 -29.36 -6.07 11.42
C THR A 456 -29.74 -5.79 9.96
N ASN A 457 -30.42 -4.67 9.70
CA ASN A 457 -30.69 -4.18 8.34
C ASN A 457 -29.68 -3.14 7.83
N ASP A 458 -28.60 -2.90 8.58
CA ASP A 458 -27.47 -2.11 8.11
C ASP A 458 -26.54 -3.00 7.27
N PRO A 459 -26.38 -2.75 5.95
CA PRO A 459 -25.49 -3.54 5.11
C PRO A 459 -23.99 -3.41 5.47
N PHE A 460 -23.62 -2.48 6.35
CA PHE A 460 -22.26 -2.34 6.87
C PHE A 460 -21.94 -3.25 8.05
N ASP A 461 -22.96 -3.67 8.81
CA ASP A 461 -22.80 -4.60 9.92
C ASP A 461 -22.30 -5.97 9.44
N ALA A 462 -21.61 -6.68 10.33
CA ALA A 462 -21.10 -8.01 10.03
C ALA A 462 -22.27 -9.03 9.97
N PRO A 463 -22.25 -9.99 9.04
CA PRO A 463 -23.22 -11.07 9.01
C PRO A 463 -23.03 -12.03 10.19
N LEU A 464 -24.10 -12.70 10.59
CA LEU A 464 -24.03 -13.84 11.50
C LEU A 464 -23.60 -15.08 10.71
N VAL A 465 -22.35 -15.51 10.90
CA VAL A 465 -21.79 -16.70 10.24
C VAL A 465 -21.84 -17.89 11.19
N ASN A 466 -22.63 -18.92 10.87
CA ASN A 466 -22.73 -20.13 11.66
C ASN A 466 -22.41 -21.37 10.79
N PRO A 467 -21.15 -21.80 10.68
CA PRO A 467 -20.79 -23.01 9.93
C PRO A 467 -21.23 -24.31 10.61
N ASN A 468 -21.58 -24.26 11.91
CA ASN A 468 -22.03 -25.39 12.72
C ASN A 468 -20.99 -26.54 12.76
N LEU A 469 -19.70 -26.19 12.84
CA LEU A 469 -18.57 -27.12 12.72
C LEU A 469 -18.64 -28.22 13.79
N LEU A 470 -18.38 -29.46 13.37
CA LEU A 470 -18.30 -30.65 14.25
C LEU A 470 -19.55 -30.90 15.11
N SER A 471 -20.73 -30.48 14.64
CA SER A 471 -21.99 -30.69 15.36
C SER A 471 -22.58 -32.09 15.15
N SER A 472 -22.21 -32.77 14.05
CA SER A 472 -22.61 -34.16 13.78
C SER A 472 -21.69 -35.17 14.48
N ASN A 473 -22.27 -36.27 14.96
CA ASN A 473 -21.52 -37.43 15.47
C ASN A 473 -20.59 -38.04 14.42
N PHE A 474 -20.96 -37.98 13.12
CA PHE A 474 -20.09 -38.46 12.05
C PHE A 474 -18.80 -37.64 11.96
N ASP A 475 -18.91 -36.31 12.04
CA ASP A 475 -17.79 -35.39 11.87
C ASP A 475 -16.80 -35.54 13.04
N LEU A 476 -17.34 -35.60 14.26
CA LEU A 476 -16.53 -35.81 15.46
C LEU A 476 -15.87 -37.20 15.47
N PHE A 477 -16.59 -38.25 15.04
CA PHE A 477 -16.02 -39.59 14.87
C PHE A 477 -14.86 -39.58 13.85
N THR A 478 -15.08 -38.94 12.69
CA THR A 478 -14.09 -38.85 11.63
C THR A 478 -12.83 -38.12 12.09
N MET A 479 -12.98 -37.02 12.84
CA MET A 479 -11.85 -36.29 13.39
C MET A 479 -11.05 -37.13 14.40
N ARG A 480 -11.71 -37.91 15.26
CA ARG A 480 -11.02 -38.84 16.19
C ARG A 480 -10.21 -39.89 15.45
N GLU A 481 -10.79 -40.49 14.42
CA GLU A 481 -10.07 -41.48 13.60
C GLU A 481 -8.91 -40.84 12.85
N ALA A 482 -9.05 -39.61 12.35
CA ALA A 482 -7.95 -38.87 11.75
C ALA A 482 -6.79 -38.66 12.73
N LEU A 483 -7.07 -38.27 13.99
CA LEU A 483 -6.05 -38.15 15.05
C LEU A 483 -5.36 -39.47 15.36
N ARG A 484 -6.11 -40.58 15.38
CA ARG A 484 -5.55 -41.93 15.55
C ARG A 484 -4.65 -42.31 14.37
N SER A 485 -5.07 -42.00 13.14
CA SER A 485 -4.24 -42.19 11.94
C SER A 485 -2.95 -41.36 12.02
N VAL A 486 -2.96 -40.13 12.55
CA VAL A 486 -1.72 -39.34 12.71
C VAL A 486 -0.73 -40.05 13.64
N LYS A 487 -1.22 -40.59 14.77
CA LYS A 487 -0.37 -41.37 15.69
C LYS A 487 0.22 -42.60 15.02
N ARG A 488 -0.56 -43.32 14.20
CA ARG A 488 -0.07 -44.47 13.41
C ARG A 488 0.96 -44.05 12.37
N PHE A 489 0.68 -42.98 11.62
CA PHE A 489 1.58 -42.42 10.61
C PHE A 489 2.95 -42.08 11.20
N LEU A 490 2.97 -41.33 12.32
CA LEU A 490 4.19 -40.91 13.00
C LEU A 490 4.84 -42.01 13.86
N SER A 491 4.22 -43.19 13.99
CA SER A 491 4.81 -44.37 14.64
C SER A 491 5.53 -45.32 13.68
N SER A 492 5.52 -45.04 12.37
CA SER A 492 6.20 -45.85 11.37
C SER A 492 7.73 -45.84 11.59
N ALA A 493 8.43 -46.81 10.99
CA ALA A 493 9.88 -46.92 11.13
C ALA A 493 10.62 -45.67 10.59
N ALA A 494 10.04 -44.95 9.62
CA ALA A 494 10.59 -43.72 9.06
C ALA A 494 10.71 -42.54 10.05
N TRP A 495 10.01 -42.60 11.19
CA TRP A 495 9.96 -41.51 12.18
C TRP A 495 10.66 -41.83 13.50
N LYS A 496 11.14 -43.07 13.69
CA LYS A 496 11.64 -43.59 14.98
C LYS A 496 12.78 -42.77 15.59
N ASP A 497 13.64 -42.19 14.76
CA ASP A 497 14.78 -41.35 15.14
C ASP A 497 14.47 -39.84 15.15
N TYR A 498 13.26 -39.46 14.72
CA TYR A 498 12.89 -38.05 14.47
C TYR A 498 11.79 -37.55 15.41
N VAL A 499 10.68 -38.28 15.57
CA VAL A 499 9.57 -37.85 16.44
C VAL A 499 9.86 -38.25 17.88
N ILE A 500 9.80 -37.28 18.80
CA ILE A 500 10.08 -37.49 20.23
C ILE A 500 8.79 -37.81 20.99
N ALA A 501 7.82 -36.88 20.97
CA ALA A 501 6.57 -37.01 21.71
C ALA A 501 5.51 -36.03 21.21
N PRO A 502 4.20 -36.28 21.43
CA PRO A 502 3.15 -35.30 21.18
C PRO A 502 3.33 -34.02 22.02
N PHE A 503 2.94 -32.87 21.48
CA PHE A 503 3.02 -31.58 22.18
C PHE A 503 1.71 -31.20 22.87
N GLY A 504 1.81 -30.60 24.06
CA GLY A 504 0.68 -30.02 24.78
C GLY A 504 -0.43 -31.03 25.11
N ALA A 505 -1.69 -30.59 25.01
CA ALA A 505 -2.86 -31.42 25.33
C ALA A 505 -3.01 -32.67 24.43
N LEU A 506 -2.33 -32.74 23.28
CA LEU A 506 -2.34 -33.92 22.43
C LEU A 506 -1.73 -35.15 23.12
N ALA A 507 -0.80 -34.94 24.07
CA ALA A 507 -0.18 -36.03 24.83
C ALA A 507 -1.21 -36.81 25.67
N ASP A 508 -2.33 -36.17 26.07
CA ASP A 508 -3.38 -36.76 26.91
C ASP A 508 -4.65 -37.04 26.09
N THR A 509 -4.55 -37.89 25.07
CA THR A 509 -5.65 -38.23 24.14
C THR A 509 -5.81 -39.75 23.92
N ASP A 510 -5.73 -40.51 25.01
CA ASP A 510 -5.81 -41.98 25.03
C ASP A 510 -7.24 -42.55 25.03
N THR A 511 -8.24 -41.75 25.42
CA THR A 511 -9.66 -42.12 25.39
C THR A 511 -10.47 -41.28 24.41
N ASP A 512 -11.65 -41.77 24.04
CA ASP A 512 -12.60 -41.07 23.18
C ASP A 512 -13.04 -39.72 23.76
N ASP A 513 -13.26 -39.64 25.07
CA ASP A 513 -13.69 -38.41 25.76
C ASP A 513 -12.58 -37.37 25.77
N LYS A 514 -11.34 -37.78 26.02
CA LYS A 514 -10.18 -36.88 25.95
C LYS A 514 -9.90 -36.41 24.53
N LEU A 515 -10.04 -37.29 23.53
CA LEU A 515 -9.98 -36.89 22.11
C LEU A 515 -11.06 -35.86 21.79
N ASN A 516 -12.30 -36.08 22.23
CA ASN A 516 -13.40 -35.14 22.03
C ASN A 516 -13.11 -33.78 22.69
N ALA A 517 -12.59 -33.78 23.92
CA ALA A 517 -12.21 -32.55 24.62
C ALA A 517 -11.11 -31.78 23.86
N TYR A 518 -10.07 -32.49 23.41
CA TYR A 518 -8.99 -31.91 22.60
C TYR A 518 -9.53 -31.33 21.27
N ILE A 519 -10.36 -32.09 20.55
CA ILE A 519 -10.99 -31.65 19.30
C ILE A 519 -11.82 -30.38 19.52
N ARG A 520 -12.67 -30.37 20.56
CA ARG A 520 -13.52 -29.21 20.87
C ARG A 520 -12.70 -27.98 21.27
N ALA A 521 -11.61 -28.15 21.99
CA ALA A 521 -10.73 -27.07 22.42
C ALA A 521 -9.87 -26.49 21.29
N GLY A 522 -9.36 -27.34 20.38
CA GLY A 522 -8.43 -26.94 19.32
C GLY A 522 -9.02 -26.81 17.92
N GLY A 523 -10.24 -27.31 17.69
CA GLY A 523 -10.87 -27.32 16.37
C GLY A 523 -11.04 -25.93 15.76
N ASN A 524 -10.93 -25.84 14.44
CA ASN A 524 -11.00 -24.60 13.67
C ASN A 524 -11.62 -24.90 12.29
N THR A 525 -11.60 -23.93 11.39
CA THR A 525 -11.97 -24.05 9.97
C THR A 525 -10.71 -24.07 9.07
N VAL A 526 -10.75 -24.80 7.94
CA VAL A 526 -9.72 -24.73 6.88
C VAL A 526 -10.01 -23.57 5.91
N PHE A 527 -11.04 -22.78 6.19
CA PHE A 527 -11.45 -21.61 5.43
C PHE A 527 -12.02 -21.97 4.05
N HIS A 528 -12.80 -23.05 3.95
CA HIS A 528 -13.41 -23.58 2.72
C HIS A 528 -14.96 -23.46 2.66
N PRO A 529 -15.57 -22.31 3.04
CA PRO A 529 -17.01 -22.16 2.99
C PRO A 529 -17.55 -22.24 1.57
N ILE A 530 -18.64 -22.98 1.40
CA ILE A 530 -19.43 -23.03 0.16
C ILE A 530 -20.95 -23.17 0.44
N GLY A 531 -21.79 -23.13 -0.60
CA GLY A 531 -23.18 -23.62 -0.53
C GLY A 531 -24.27 -22.61 -0.17
N THR A 532 -23.92 -21.40 0.25
CA THR A 532 -24.90 -20.38 0.69
C THR A 532 -25.82 -19.81 -0.40
N ALA A 533 -25.54 -20.11 -1.67
CA ALA A 533 -26.40 -19.81 -2.80
C ALA A 533 -26.47 -21.01 -3.76
N SER A 534 -26.62 -22.21 -3.20
CA SER A 534 -26.51 -23.50 -3.91
C SER A 534 -27.30 -23.56 -5.22
N MET A 535 -26.65 -24.08 -6.26
CA MET A 535 -27.31 -24.44 -7.51
C MET A 535 -28.17 -25.69 -7.36
N SER A 536 -29.22 -25.79 -8.17
CA SER A 536 -30.19 -26.88 -8.15
C SER A 536 -30.88 -26.98 -9.52
N PRO A 537 -31.66 -28.04 -9.79
CA PRO A 537 -32.32 -28.20 -11.09
C PRO A 537 -33.24 -27.03 -11.40
N LYS A 538 -33.36 -26.74 -12.69
CA LYS A 538 -34.23 -25.69 -13.19
C LYS A 538 -35.68 -25.94 -12.74
N GLY A 539 -36.30 -24.92 -12.15
CA GLY A 539 -37.67 -25.02 -11.63
C GLY A 539 -37.82 -25.79 -10.31
N ALA A 540 -36.73 -26.28 -9.70
CA ALA A 540 -36.80 -26.84 -8.35
C ALA A 540 -37.22 -25.76 -7.35
N SER A 541 -38.02 -26.15 -6.35
CA SER A 541 -38.50 -25.25 -5.28
C SER A 541 -37.45 -24.91 -4.22
N TYR A 542 -36.32 -25.61 -4.24
CA TYR A 542 -35.16 -25.40 -3.38
C TYR A 542 -33.97 -24.88 -4.20
N GLY A 543 -32.92 -24.46 -3.51
CA GLY A 543 -31.73 -23.83 -4.07
C GLY A 543 -31.95 -22.37 -4.44
N VAL A 544 -30.85 -21.68 -4.73
CA VAL A 544 -30.84 -20.22 -4.98
C VAL A 544 -30.65 -19.93 -6.47
N VAL A 545 -29.83 -20.72 -7.16
CA VAL A 545 -29.59 -20.56 -8.60
C VAL A 545 -29.98 -21.80 -9.40
N ASP A 546 -30.33 -21.59 -10.67
CA ASP A 546 -30.46 -22.65 -11.67
C ASP A 546 -29.06 -23.21 -12.05
N PRO A 547 -28.96 -24.33 -12.81
CA PRO A 547 -27.67 -24.94 -13.18
C PRO A 547 -26.77 -24.03 -14.01
N ASP A 548 -27.37 -23.06 -14.70
CA ASP A 548 -26.67 -22.00 -15.43
C ASP A 548 -26.31 -20.78 -14.56
N LEU A 549 -26.46 -20.91 -13.24
CA LEU A 549 -26.06 -19.93 -12.22
C LEU A 549 -26.92 -18.66 -12.14
N LEU A 550 -28.02 -18.60 -12.88
CA LEU A 550 -28.99 -17.50 -12.78
C LEU A 550 -29.78 -17.57 -11.48
N LEU A 551 -30.00 -16.42 -10.84
CA LEU A 551 -30.82 -16.34 -9.62
C LEU A 551 -32.28 -16.68 -9.94
N LYS A 552 -32.84 -17.63 -9.19
CA LYS A 552 -34.22 -18.10 -9.37
C LYS A 552 -35.24 -17.00 -9.17
N GLY A 553 -36.31 -17.00 -9.99
CA GLY A 553 -37.41 -16.04 -9.85
C GLY A 553 -37.02 -14.59 -10.15
N THR A 554 -35.94 -14.36 -10.91
CA THR A 554 -35.48 -13.01 -11.28
C THR A 554 -34.97 -12.97 -12.71
N SER A 555 -34.54 -11.78 -13.15
CA SER A 555 -33.80 -11.59 -14.40
C SER A 555 -32.63 -10.63 -14.16
N GLY A 556 -31.55 -10.80 -14.91
CA GLY A 556 -30.42 -9.87 -14.92
C GLY A 556 -29.41 -10.02 -13.77
N LEU A 557 -29.52 -11.07 -12.95
CA LEU A 557 -28.56 -11.37 -11.87
C LEU A 557 -28.09 -12.84 -11.93
N ARG A 558 -26.77 -13.02 -11.91
CA ARG A 558 -26.09 -14.32 -11.88
C ARG A 558 -25.15 -14.39 -10.69
N ILE A 559 -24.98 -15.56 -10.09
CA ILE A 559 -24.04 -15.76 -8.97
C ILE A 559 -22.89 -16.64 -9.43
N VAL A 560 -21.66 -16.14 -9.33
CA VAL A 560 -20.47 -16.84 -9.84
C VAL A 560 -19.39 -16.78 -8.78
N ASP A 561 -19.50 -17.67 -7.78
CA ASP A 561 -18.49 -17.92 -6.76
C ASP A 561 -18.77 -19.25 -6.03
N ALA A 562 -18.04 -19.53 -4.94
CA ALA A 562 -18.14 -20.79 -4.21
C ALA A 562 -19.50 -21.04 -3.53
N SER A 563 -20.33 -20.01 -3.35
CA SER A 563 -21.67 -20.13 -2.76
C SER A 563 -22.60 -21.04 -3.57
N VAL A 564 -22.37 -21.19 -4.89
CA VAL A 564 -23.23 -21.98 -5.78
C VAL A 564 -22.96 -23.48 -5.71
N LEU A 565 -21.80 -23.90 -5.18
CA LEU A 565 -21.47 -25.31 -5.06
C LEU A 565 -22.32 -25.93 -3.94
N PRO A 566 -23.10 -27.00 -4.20
CA PRO A 566 -24.05 -27.51 -3.21
C PRO A 566 -23.41 -28.39 -2.12
N PHE A 567 -22.20 -28.89 -2.35
CA PHE A 567 -21.46 -29.77 -1.43
C PHE A 567 -19.97 -29.46 -1.47
N VAL A 568 -19.31 -29.53 -0.32
CA VAL A 568 -17.88 -29.20 -0.25
C VAL A 568 -17.11 -30.37 -0.89
N PRO A 569 -16.19 -30.09 -1.82
CA PRO A 569 -15.44 -31.15 -2.47
C PRO A 569 -14.43 -31.74 -1.50
N GLY A 570 -13.97 -32.97 -1.77
CA GLY A 570 -12.78 -33.53 -1.12
C GLY A 570 -11.50 -32.86 -1.62
N ALA A 571 -11.40 -31.54 -1.48
CA ALA A 571 -10.37 -30.66 -2.02
C ALA A 571 -10.37 -29.30 -1.31
N HIS A 572 -9.25 -28.58 -1.41
CA HIS A 572 -9.23 -27.13 -1.27
C HIS A 572 -10.01 -26.49 -2.43
N PRO A 573 -10.98 -25.61 -2.17
CA PRO A 573 -11.98 -25.23 -3.17
C PRO A 573 -11.49 -24.24 -4.21
N GLN A 574 -10.26 -23.70 -4.11
CA GLN A 574 -9.84 -22.63 -5.04
C GLN A 574 -9.93 -23.04 -6.51
N PHE A 575 -9.57 -24.29 -6.84
CA PHE A 575 -9.72 -24.83 -8.18
C PHE A 575 -11.19 -24.84 -8.61
N HIS A 576 -12.07 -25.35 -7.75
CA HIS A 576 -13.51 -25.43 -8.03
C HIS A 576 -14.08 -24.05 -8.32
N VAL A 577 -13.66 -23.03 -7.57
CA VAL A 577 -14.08 -21.64 -7.76
C VAL A 577 -13.55 -21.05 -9.08
N TYR A 578 -12.31 -21.38 -9.48
CA TYR A 578 -11.80 -21.03 -10.82
C TYR A 578 -12.67 -21.66 -11.92
N ILE A 579 -12.99 -22.95 -11.81
CA ILE A 579 -13.81 -23.66 -12.81
C ILE A 579 -15.24 -23.11 -12.87
N VAL A 580 -15.83 -22.73 -11.73
CA VAL A 580 -17.12 -22.02 -11.72
C VAL A 580 -17.04 -20.73 -12.53
N GLY A 581 -15.99 -19.92 -12.34
CA GLY A 581 -15.75 -18.70 -13.12
C GLY A 581 -15.52 -18.96 -14.62
N GLU A 582 -14.70 -19.95 -14.95
CA GLU A 582 -14.41 -20.33 -16.34
C GLU A 582 -15.66 -20.84 -17.05
N ARG A 583 -16.42 -21.73 -16.41
CA ARG A 583 -17.64 -22.28 -16.97
C ARG A 583 -18.72 -21.20 -17.14
N ALA A 584 -18.86 -20.30 -16.17
CA ALA A 584 -19.83 -19.22 -16.24
C ALA A 584 -19.65 -18.34 -17.49
N SER A 585 -18.42 -18.20 -18.00
CA SER A 585 -18.14 -17.43 -19.21
C SER A 585 -18.67 -18.08 -20.51
N ASP A 586 -18.84 -19.40 -20.52
CA ASP A 586 -19.36 -20.17 -21.66
C ASP A 586 -20.89 -20.43 -21.57
N LEU A 587 -21.50 -20.20 -20.40
CA LEU A 587 -22.96 -20.26 -20.25
C LEU A 587 -23.60 -19.12 -21.05
N ARG A 588 -24.71 -19.40 -21.75
CA ARG A 588 -25.33 -18.55 -22.79
C ARG A 588 -25.57 -17.08 -22.38
N MET A 589 -24.55 -16.22 -22.46
CA MET A 589 -24.64 -14.76 -22.25
C MET A 589 -24.88 -13.98 -23.55
N TYR A 590 -25.03 -14.66 -24.71
CA TYR A 590 -25.21 -14.04 -26.02
C TYR A 590 -26.45 -14.53 -26.77
N ARG A 591 -27.59 -13.83 -26.61
CA ARG A 591 -28.56 -13.60 -27.70
C ARG A 591 -29.10 -12.18 -27.59
N GLY A 592 -28.95 -11.42 -28.67
CA GLY A 592 -29.11 -9.97 -28.70
C GLY A 592 -30.54 -9.46 -28.84
N ILE A 593 -30.67 -8.16 -28.61
CA ILE A 593 -31.75 -7.33 -29.15
C ILE A 593 -31.08 -6.10 -29.77
N THR A 594 -31.12 -6.03 -31.10
CA THR A 594 -30.77 -4.85 -31.89
C THR A 594 -31.97 -3.90 -31.85
N VAL A 595 -31.82 -2.68 -31.30
CA VAL A 595 -32.78 -1.59 -31.51
C VAL A 595 -32.03 -0.39 -32.08
N ILE A 596 -32.44 -0.04 -33.29
CA ILE A 596 -32.09 1.17 -34.04
C ILE A 596 -32.89 2.33 -33.43
N THR A 597 -32.22 3.44 -33.10
CA THR A 597 -32.88 4.75 -33.13
C THR A 597 -31.87 5.84 -33.49
N LEU A 598 -32.05 6.39 -34.70
CA LEU A 598 -31.60 7.72 -35.09
C LEU A 598 -32.44 8.77 -34.34
N THR A 599 -31.82 9.81 -33.81
CA THR A 599 -32.28 11.20 -34.02
C THR A 599 -31.20 12.23 -33.64
N LEU A 600 -31.27 13.36 -34.35
CA LEU A 600 -30.25 14.39 -34.57
C LEU A 600 -30.01 15.35 -33.39
N ALA A 601 -28.72 15.68 -33.23
CA ALA A 601 -28.07 17.00 -33.23
C ALA A 601 -28.62 18.21 -32.42
N LEU A 602 -27.61 18.96 -31.91
CA LEU A 602 -27.54 20.39 -31.55
C LEU A 602 -27.87 20.79 -30.09
N TRP A 603 -26.85 20.86 -29.25
CA TRP A 603 -26.21 22.15 -28.91
C TRP A 603 -24.84 21.95 -28.25
N ALA A 604 -23.87 22.76 -28.64
CA ALA A 604 -22.52 22.80 -28.13
C ALA A 604 -22.42 23.77 -26.94
N ALA A 605 -21.83 23.36 -25.82
CA ALA A 605 -21.16 24.26 -24.87
C ALA A 605 -20.29 23.50 -23.85
N ARG A 606 -18.97 23.49 -24.12
CA ARG A 606 -17.84 23.69 -23.19
C ARG A 606 -17.72 22.86 -21.90
N GLY A 607 -16.58 22.16 -21.80
CA GLY A 607 -15.76 22.14 -20.58
C GLY A 607 -15.20 20.78 -20.20
N GLY A 608 -13.89 20.55 -20.45
CA GLY A 608 -13.14 19.37 -19.99
C GLY A 608 -13.09 19.25 -18.45
N THR A 609 -12.64 18.15 -17.87
CA THR A 609 -11.24 17.69 -17.87
C THR A 609 -11.10 16.47 -16.95
N VAL A 610 -10.12 15.60 -17.17
CA VAL A 610 -9.35 14.98 -16.08
C VAL A 610 -7.89 15.35 -16.35
N ALA A 611 -7.30 16.19 -15.50
CA ALA A 611 -6.01 16.86 -15.74
C ALA A 611 -4.82 16.25 -15.00
N VAL A 612 -5.04 15.18 -14.20
CA VAL A 612 -3.97 14.30 -13.73
C VAL A 612 -3.95 13.09 -14.65
N ILE A 613 -2.88 12.98 -15.42
CA ILE A 613 -2.74 12.05 -16.53
C ILE A 613 -1.76 10.95 -16.11
N GLY A 614 -2.13 9.69 -16.36
CA GLY A 614 -1.30 8.52 -16.04
C GLY A 614 -0.41 8.06 -17.21
N ASP A 615 -0.78 8.37 -18.46
CA ASP A 615 -0.05 8.01 -19.67
C ASP A 615 0.24 9.21 -20.58
N PRO A 616 1.50 9.46 -21.02
CA PRO A 616 1.83 10.56 -21.92
C PRO A 616 1.07 10.51 -23.25
N LYS A 617 0.52 9.37 -23.67
CA LYS A 617 -0.37 9.28 -24.85
C LYS A 617 -1.70 10.02 -24.66
N ASP A 618 -2.12 10.18 -23.41
CA ASP A 618 -3.36 10.86 -23.03
C ASP A 618 -3.15 12.38 -22.89
N LEU A 619 -1.91 12.85 -23.02
CA LEU A 619 -1.67 14.29 -23.17
C LEU A 619 -2.40 14.82 -24.40
N PRO A 620 -3.07 15.98 -24.30
CA PRO A 620 -3.78 16.55 -25.44
C PRO A 620 -2.87 16.77 -26.66
N LYS A 621 -3.12 16.02 -27.74
CA LYS A 621 -2.28 16.02 -28.95
C LYS A 621 -2.19 17.37 -29.67
N ASN A 622 -3.16 18.26 -29.42
CA ASN A 622 -3.25 19.58 -30.06
C ASN A 622 -2.75 20.72 -29.16
N VAL A 623 -2.22 20.40 -27.96
CA VAL A 623 -1.71 21.42 -27.03
C VAL A 623 -0.20 21.45 -27.12
N SER A 624 0.34 22.62 -27.46
CA SER A 624 1.76 22.91 -27.33
C SER A 624 1.97 23.78 -26.09
N TYR A 625 2.85 23.34 -25.21
CA TYR A 625 3.07 23.93 -23.89
C TYR A 625 4.00 25.13 -23.96
N ASP A 626 3.59 26.26 -23.37
CA ASP A 626 4.48 27.40 -23.16
C ASP A 626 5.59 27.04 -22.18
N PHE A 627 5.23 26.38 -21.07
CA PHE A 627 6.15 25.97 -20.02
C PHE A 627 6.00 24.49 -19.69
N ILE A 628 7.14 23.83 -19.43
CA ILE A 628 7.17 22.50 -18.85
C ILE A 628 7.87 22.59 -17.49
N ILE A 629 7.18 22.18 -16.43
CA ILE A 629 7.67 22.15 -15.06
C ILE A 629 8.06 20.72 -14.72
N VAL A 630 9.29 20.54 -14.25
CA VAL A 630 9.86 19.23 -13.89
C VAL A 630 9.82 19.09 -12.37
N GLY A 631 8.91 18.26 -11.87
CA GLY A 631 8.62 18.07 -10.45
C GLY A 631 7.36 18.83 -10.03
N GLY A 632 6.30 18.08 -9.70
CA GLY A 632 5.06 18.59 -9.11
C GLY A 632 5.19 18.77 -7.59
N GLY A 633 6.33 19.32 -7.14
CA GLY A 633 6.67 19.49 -5.73
C GLY A 633 6.11 20.78 -5.10
N THR A 634 6.67 21.17 -3.95
CA THR A 634 6.24 22.37 -3.22
C THR A 634 6.25 23.63 -4.08
N ALA A 635 7.37 23.93 -4.76
CA ALA A 635 7.48 25.10 -5.64
C ALA A 635 6.88 24.87 -7.03
N GLY A 636 7.05 23.67 -7.61
CA GLY A 636 6.57 23.37 -8.96
C GLY A 636 5.07 23.59 -9.12
N ASN A 637 4.27 23.17 -8.14
CA ASN A 637 2.82 23.37 -8.16
C ASN A 637 2.41 24.84 -7.99
N VAL A 638 3.18 25.64 -7.25
CA VAL A 638 2.97 27.09 -7.15
C VAL A 638 3.14 27.72 -8.52
N VAL A 639 4.27 27.47 -9.17
CA VAL A 639 4.57 28.01 -10.50
C VAL A 639 3.53 27.57 -11.52
N ALA A 640 3.14 26.28 -11.50
CA ALA A 640 2.13 25.75 -12.40
C ALA A 640 0.78 26.47 -12.26
N ASN A 641 0.32 26.64 -11.03
CA ASN A 641 -0.92 27.34 -10.74
C ASN A 641 -0.83 28.82 -11.12
N ARG A 642 0.22 29.53 -10.71
CA ARG A 642 0.35 30.97 -10.94
C ARG A 642 0.48 31.32 -12.41
N LEU A 643 1.22 30.54 -13.20
CA LEU A 643 1.34 30.78 -14.64
C LEU A 643 0.01 30.53 -15.38
N THR A 644 -0.75 29.52 -14.96
CA THR A 644 -2.04 29.16 -15.59
C THR A 644 -3.21 30.04 -15.16
N GLU A 645 -3.00 31.02 -14.26
CA GLU A 645 -3.95 32.11 -14.02
C GLU A 645 -4.21 32.90 -15.31
N ASN A 646 -3.22 33.03 -16.19
CA ASN A 646 -3.43 33.54 -17.54
C ASN A 646 -3.93 32.39 -18.43
N PRO A 647 -5.17 32.44 -18.95
CA PRO A 647 -5.76 31.36 -19.74
C PRO A 647 -5.05 31.13 -21.10
N ASN A 648 -4.21 32.07 -21.54
CA ASN A 648 -3.42 31.97 -22.77
C ASN A 648 -2.06 31.29 -22.56
N VAL A 649 -1.73 30.91 -21.32
CA VAL A 649 -0.46 30.26 -20.97
C VAL A 649 -0.71 28.79 -20.69
N SER A 650 -0.12 27.90 -21.49
CA SER A 650 -0.25 26.44 -21.31
C SER A 650 0.94 25.87 -20.53
N VAL A 651 0.65 25.08 -19.49
CA VAL A 651 1.65 24.48 -18.60
C VAL A 651 1.47 22.98 -18.50
N LEU A 652 2.57 22.25 -18.60
CA LEU A 652 2.65 20.82 -18.26
C LEU A 652 3.54 20.62 -17.04
N VAL A 653 3.04 19.93 -16.01
CA VAL A 653 3.82 19.44 -14.88
C VAL A 653 4.17 17.97 -15.11
N LEU A 654 5.44 17.62 -14.99
CA LEU A 654 5.93 16.24 -15.01
C LEU A 654 6.34 15.82 -13.61
N GLU A 655 5.58 14.94 -12.98
CA GLU A 655 5.86 14.40 -11.64
C GLU A 655 6.29 12.94 -11.74
N ALA A 656 7.40 12.58 -11.10
CA ALA A 656 7.93 11.22 -11.12
C ALA A 656 7.08 10.25 -10.27
N GLY A 657 6.57 10.77 -9.15
CA GLY A 657 5.81 10.03 -8.15
C GLY A 657 4.36 9.74 -8.51
N VAL A 658 3.67 9.13 -7.55
CA VAL A 658 2.24 8.80 -7.61
C VAL A 658 1.35 10.02 -7.32
N SER A 659 0.03 9.88 -7.52
CA SER A 659 -0.95 10.86 -7.04
C SER A 659 -0.99 10.91 -5.51
N ASN A 660 -1.29 12.08 -4.93
CA ASN A 660 -1.57 12.23 -3.50
C ASN A 660 -3.05 11.99 -3.15
N ILE A 661 -3.92 11.76 -4.15
CA ILE A 661 -5.34 11.48 -3.95
C ILE A 661 -5.51 10.06 -3.38
N GLY A 662 -6.30 9.92 -2.33
CA GLY A 662 -6.59 8.62 -1.68
C GLY A 662 -5.43 8.05 -0.84
N ALA A 663 -4.33 8.78 -0.70
CA ALA A 663 -3.17 8.37 0.10
C ALA A 663 -3.31 8.89 1.54
N THR A 664 -3.95 8.12 2.42
CA THR A 664 -4.26 8.49 3.81
C THR A 664 -3.05 9.04 4.58
N ASP A 665 -1.88 8.42 4.45
CA ASP A 665 -0.64 8.86 5.11
C ASP A 665 -0.18 10.27 4.67
N THR A 666 -0.59 10.70 3.49
CA THR A 666 -0.32 12.05 2.95
C THR A 666 -1.41 13.06 3.30
N ILE A 667 -2.49 12.65 3.98
CA ILE A 667 -3.64 13.50 4.29
C ILE A 667 -3.78 13.71 5.80
N ILE A 668 -3.66 12.64 6.60
CA ILE A 668 -3.82 12.70 8.06
C ILE A 668 -2.53 13.27 8.68
N PRO A 669 -2.60 14.39 9.42
CA PRO A 669 -1.42 15.05 9.98
C PRO A 669 -0.53 14.14 10.85
N SER A 670 -1.10 13.34 11.75
CA SER A 670 -0.31 12.51 12.68
C SER A 670 0.44 11.35 11.99
N PHE A 671 0.03 11.00 10.77
CA PHE A 671 0.69 9.97 9.95
C PHE A 671 1.93 10.51 9.20
N CYS A 672 2.35 11.75 9.47
CA CYS A 672 3.55 12.32 8.85
C CYS A 672 4.82 11.50 9.11
N VAL A 673 4.92 10.81 10.25
CA VAL A 673 6.05 9.92 10.58
C VAL A 673 6.03 8.62 9.77
N SER A 674 4.87 8.17 9.29
CA SER A 674 4.71 6.96 8.46
C SER A 674 4.64 7.26 6.97
N ALA A 675 4.47 8.52 6.56
CA ALA A 675 4.40 8.94 5.16
C ALA A 675 5.74 8.80 4.40
N SER A 676 6.86 8.64 5.12
CA SER A 676 8.22 8.56 4.56
C SER A 676 9.02 7.37 5.10
N LEU A 677 10.16 7.11 4.46
CA LEU A 677 11.01 5.92 4.56
C LEU A 677 10.35 4.63 4.07
N ASN A 678 10.87 4.10 2.97
CA ASN A 678 10.45 2.82 2.39
C ASN A 678 8.96 2.77 1.98
N THR A 679 8.37 3.93 1.70
CA THR A 679 7.00 4.05 1.18
C THR A 679 7.02 4.33 -0.32
N PRO A 680 5.89 4.13 -1.04
CA PRO A 680 5.77 4.58 -2.43
C PRO A 680 5.93 6.09 -2.63
N PHE A 681 5.78 6.86 -1.54
CA PHE A 681 5.89 8.32 -1.50
C PHE A 681 7.31 8.81 -1.23
N ASP A 682 8.31 7.92 -1.13
CA ASP A 682 9.70 8.27 -0.90
C ASP A 682 10.59 7.85 -2.08
N TRP A 683 11.55 8.71 -2.42
CA TRP A 683 12.64 8.38 -3.35
C TRP A 683 13.61 7.34 -2.79
N ASN A 684 13.63 7.14 -1.46
CA ASN A 684 14.48 6.18 -0.74
C ASN A 684 15.98 6.44 -0.94
N PHE A 685 16.38 7.71 -1.01
CA PHE A 685 17.79 8.06 -1.08
C PHE A 685 18.51 7.76 0.24
N THR A 686 19.82 7.60 0.15
CA THR A 686 20.74 7.51 1.29
C THR A 686 21.91 8.47 1.08
N THR A 687 22.54 8.89 2.17
CA THR A 687 23.80 9.65 2.09
C THR A 687 24.99 8.73 1.82
N THR A 688 26.12 9.27 1.37
CA THR A 688 27.42 8.60 1.54
C THR A 688 27.74 8.47 3.03
N ALA A 689 28.74 7.66 3.38
CA ALA A 689 29.28 7.63 4.74
C ALA A 689 29.69 9.05 5.19
N GLN A 690 29.23 9.48 6.37
CA GLN A 690 29.46 10.82 6.91
C GLN A 690 30.56 10.75 7.99
N PRO A 691 31.73 11.37 7.79
CA PRO A 691 32.79 11.39 8.81
C PRO A 691 32.33 11.99 10.14
N GLY A 692 31.57 13.09 10.09
CA GLY A 692 30.99 13.73 11.27
C GLY A 692 29.96 12.89 12.02
N LEU A 693 29.49 11.77 11.45
CA LEU A 693 28.57 10.81 12.06
C LEU A 693 29.23 9.45 12.31
N ALA A 694 30.54 9.44 12.58
CA ALA A 694 31.34 8.23 12.79
C ALA A 694 31.25 7.22 11.63
N GLY A 695 31.18 7.72 10.38
CA GLY A 695 31.15 6.90 9.17
C GLY A 695 29.77 6.34 8.81
N ARG A 696 28.71 6.69 9.54
CA ARG A 696 27.34 6.24 9.22
C ARG A 696 26.86 6.82 7.88
N SER A 697 26.16 6.00 7.11
CA SER A 697 25.26 6.42 6.04
C SER A 697 23.83 6.42 6.59
N ILE A 698 23.05 7.45 6.27
CA ILE A 698 21.69 7.63 6.79
C ILE A 698 20.68 7.70 5.65
N SER A 699 19.43 7.34 5.93
CA SER A 699 18.32 7.58 5.01
C SER A 699 18.11 9.08 4.77
N TYR A 700 17.76 9.43 3.54
CA TYR A 700 17.64 10.82 3.09
C TYR A 700 16.32 11.05 2.32
N PRO A 701 15.16 10.86 2.98
CA PRO A 701 13.87 10.79 2.32
C PRO A 701 13.51 12.07 1.56
N ARG A 702 12.85 11.89 0.41
CA ARG A 702 12.30 12.98 -0.42
C ARG A 702 10.93 12.55 -0.95
N GLY A 703 9.98 13.49 -0.97
CA GLY A 703 8.65 13.20 -1.50
C GLY A 703 8.69 12.77 -2.97
N HIS A 704 8.19 11.57 -3.24
CA HIS A 704 7.98 10.93 -4.55
C HIS A 704 6.47 10.74 -4.76
N VAL A 705 5.75 11.85 -4.73
CA VAL A 705 4.28 11.94 -4.81
C VAL A 705 3.91 13.35 -5.27
N LEU A 706 2.75 13.54 -5.89
CA LEU A 706 2.27 14.88 -6.22
C LEU A 706 2.17 15.76 -4.96
N GLY A 707 2.72 16.97 -5.05
CA GLY A 707 2.98 17.86 -3.92
C GLY A 707 4.40 17.73 -3.37
N GLY A 708 5.14 16.71 -3.80
CA GLY A 708 6.50 16.40 -3.36
C GLY A 708 6.57 16.28 -1.85
N SER A 709 7.65 16.80 -1.26
CA SER A 709 7.84 16.75 0.19
C SER A 709 6.76 17.51 0.99
N SER A 710 5.98 18.43 0.40
CA SER A 710 4.87 19.06 1.14
C SER A 710 3.73 18.07 1.46
N SER A 711 3.62 16.98 0.70
CA SER A 711 2.66 15.89 0.95
C SER A 711 3.17 14.86 1.97
N THR A 712 4.45 14.91 2.36
CA THR A 712 5.06 13.93 3.29
C THR A 712 5.79 14.57 4.48
N ASN A 713 5.94 15.90 4.52
CA ASN A 713 6.60 16.62 5.61
C ASN A 713 5.79 16.60 6.92
N TYR A 714 6.35 17.20 7.97
CA TYR A 714 5.66 17.34 9.26
C TYR A 714 4.84 18.64 9.35
N MET A 715 4.47 19.25 8.21
CA MET A 715 3.60 20.44 8.11
C MET A 715 4.07 21.71 8.83
N VAL A 716 5.23 21.70 9.49
CA VAL A 716 5.77 22.85 10.22
C VAL A 716 6.00 24.06 9.33
N TYR A 717 5.35 25.18 9.64
CA TYR A 717 5.39 26.42 8.87
C TYR A 717 6.16 27.51 9.61
N THR A 718 7.43 27.71 9.23
CA THR A 718 8.31 28.71 9.87
C THR A 718 9.01 29.60 8.85
N ARG A 719 9.04 30.90 9.11
CA ARG A 719 9.54 31.93 8.18
C ARG A 719 11.02 32.26 8.30
N GLY A 720 11.63 31.85 9.41
CA GLY A 720 13.00 32.22 9.77
C GLY A 720 13.16 33.70 10.14
N PRO A 721 14.36 34.11 10.56
CA PRO A 721 14.68 35.49 10.89
C PRO A 721 14.67 36.40 9.65
N THR A 722 14.34 37.69 9.84
CA THR A 722 14.37 38.68 8.74
C THR A 722 15.73 38.71 8.04
N SER A 723 16.81 38.52 8.81
CA SER A 723 18.19 38.55 8.33
C SER A 723 18.53 37.44 7.34
N ASP A 724 17.80 36.31 7.31
CA ASP A 724 18.04 35.29 6.27
C ASP A 724 17.64 35.78 4.89
N TRP A 725 16.48 36.42 4.79
CA TRP A 725 15.97 37.00 3.54
C TRP A 725 16.83 38.16 3.07
N ASP A 726 17.24 39.04 3.99
CA ASP A 726 18.15 40.14 3.68
C ASP A 726 19.54 39.62 3.27
N ARG A 727 20.00 38.51 3.86
CA ARG A 727 21.21 37.80 3.43
C ARG A 727 21.08 37.23 2.02
N TYR A 728 19.92 36.70 1.64
CA TYR A 728 19.68 36.26 0.25
C TYR A 728 19.71 37.42 -0.74
N ALA A 729 19.12 38.55 -0.38
CA ALA A 729 19.20 39.78 -1.18
C ALA A 729 20.65 40.27 -1.34
N ALA A 730 21.42 40.25 -0.25
CA ALA A 730 22.83 40.65 -0.27
C ALA A 730 23.69 39.71 -1.13
N ILE A 731 23.55 38.39 -0.96
CA ILE A 731 24.31 37.38 -1.71
C ILE A 731 23.99 37.45 -3.20
N SER A 732 22.72 37.60 -3.56
CA SER A 732 22.30 37.65 -4.97
C SER A 732 22.48 39.03 -5.61
N GLY A 733 22.60 40.10 -4.82
CA GLY A 733 22.55 41.47 -5.31
C GLY A 733 21.14 41.91 -5.75
N ASP A 734 20.09 41.19 -5.37
CA ASP A 734 18.70 41.45 -5.74
C ASP A 734 17.84 41.72 -4.50
N GLN A 735 17.53 42.99 -4.27
CA GLN A 735 16.70 43.46 -3.14
C GLN A 735 15.27 42.93 -3.14
N GLY A 736 14.80 42.33 -4.24
CA GLY A 736 13.52 41.64 -4.26
C GLY A 736 13.48 40.37 -3.42
N TRP A 737 14.63 39.83 -2.97
CA TRP A 737 14.69 38.70 -2.02
C TRP A 737 14.67 39.15 -0.56
N SER A 738 14.72 40.45 -0.26
CA SER A 738 14.74 40.96 1.12
C SER A 738 13.46 40.66 1.88
N TRP A 739 13.52 40.69 3.21
CA TRP A 739 12.36 40.40 4.07
C TRP A 739 11.14 41.26 3.73
N ASN A 740 11.37 42.55 3.44
CA ASN A 740 10.33 43.49 3.09
C ASN A 740 9.70 43.18 1.73
N SER A 741 10.54 42.81 0.74
CA SER A 741 10.09 42.51 -0.62
C SER A 741 9.32 41.19 -0.70
N ILE A 742 9.51 40.27 0.24
CA ILE A 742 8.79 38.98 0.23
C ILE A 742 7.40 39.04 0.90
N GLN A 743 7.08 40.09 1.66
CA GLN A 743 5.81 40.20 2.39
C GLN A 743 4.55 40.06 1.50
N PRO A 744 4.50 40.62 0.28
CA PRO A 744 3.34 40.42 -0.61
C PRO A 744 3.13 38.94 -0.99
N TYR A 745 4.21 38.16 -1.11
CA TYR A 745 4.13 36.74 -1.45
C TYR A 745 3.71 35.89 -0.25
N ILE A 746 4.07 36.29 0.98
CA ILE A 746 3.51 35.71 2.21
C ILE A 746 1.99 35.82 2.17
N LYS A 747 1.46 37.01 1.88
CA LYS A 747 0.01 37.23 1.80
C LYS A 747 -0.68 36.42 0.70
N LYS A 748 -0.01 36.20 -0.44
CA LYS A 748 -0.50 35.35 -1.54
C LYS A 748 -0.53 33.86 -1.15
N ASN A 749 0.42 33.41 -0.34
CA ASN A 749 0.54 32.01 0.07
C ASN A 749 -0.35 31.68 1.28
N GLU A 750 -0.27 32.45 2.36
CA GLU A 750 -0.84 32.08 3.65
C GLU A 750 -2.32 32.43 3.78
N ALA A 751 -3.13 31.43 4.12
CA ALA A 751 -4.49 31.56 4.58
C ALA A 751 -4.61 31.04 6.02
N TRP A 752 -4.58 31.96 6.97
CA TRP A 752 -4.78 31.64 8.39
C TRP A 752 -6.19 31.11 8.62
N THR A 753 -6.28 29.94 9.26
CA THR A 753 -7.53 29.23 9.54
C THR A 753 -7.62 28.80 11.00
N PRO A 754 -8.84 28.63 11.55
CA PRO A 754 -9.00 28.10 12.90
C PRO A 754 -8.38 26.70 13.07
N PRO A 755 -7.85 26.36 14.26
CA PRO A 755 -7.44 25.01 14.60
C PRO A 755 -8.65 24.05 14.61
N ALA A 756 -8.39 22.75 14.48
CA ALA A 756 -9.44 21.74 14.30
C ALA A 756 -10.42 21.62 15.49
N ASP A 757 -9.95 21.86 16.72
CA ASP A 757 -10.77 21.89 17.94
C ASP A 757 -11.52 23.22 18.17
N GLY A 758 -11.21 24.26 17.40
CA GLY A 758 -11.81 25.58 17.55
C GLY A 758 -11.51 26.27 18.88
N HIS A 759 -10.41 25.92 19.57
CA HIS A 759 -10.08 26.53 20.86
C HIS A 759 -9.74 28.02 20.74
N ASN A 760 -9.75 28.72 21.88
CA ASN A 760 -9.37 30.13 21.92
C ASN A 760 -7.85 30.29 21.75
N THR A 761 -7.44 30.83 20.61
CA THR A 761 -6.03 31.00 20.25
C THR A 761 -5.40 32.30 20.78
N ALA A 762 -6.10 33.04 21.65
CA ALA A 762 -5.58 34.29 22.19
C ALA A 762 -4.29 34.07 22.98
N GLY A 763 -3.24 34.82 22.64
CA GLY A 763 -1.93 34.75 23.30
C GLY A 763 -1.02 33.62 22.79
N GLN A 764 -1.42 32.87 21.76
CA GLN A 764 -0.59 31.82 21.15
C GLN A 764 0.14 32.29 19.88
N PHE A 765 -0.36 33.33 19.22
CA PHE A 765 0.22 33.96 18.02
C PHE A 765 -0.16 35.44 17.94
N ASN A 766 0.48 36.21 17.06
CA ASN A 766 0.13 37.60 16.80
C ASN A 766 -0.49 37.76 15.40
N PRO A 767 -1.81 38.01 15.29
CA PRO A 767 -2.51 38.05 14.00
C PRO A 767 -2.02 39.14 13.05
N VAL A 768 -1.30 40.16 13.53
CA VAL A 768 -0.74 41.22 12.66
C VAL A 768 0.27 40.68 11.64
N PHE A 769 0.93 39.55 11.94
CA PHE A 769 1.91 38.94 11.04
C PHE A 769 1.30 37.96 10.04
N HIS A 770 -0.01 37.71 10.10
CA HIS A 770 -0.65 36.66 9.32
C HIS A 770 -1.69 37.18 8.32
N SER A 771 -1.84 36.42 7.24
CA SER A 771 -2.80 36.67 6.16
C SER A 771 -3.91 35.64 6.19
N THR A 772 -5.15 36.06 5.93
CA THR A 772 -6.31 35.16 5.79
C THR A 772 -6.72 34.93 4.34
N THR A 773 -6.02 35.56 3.38
CA THR A 773 -6.46 35.65 1.97
C THR A 773 -5.66 34.79 1.00
N GLY A 774 -4.61 34.12 1.46
CA GLY A 774 -3.76 33.28 0.62
C GLY A 774 -4.45 31.97 0.20
N ILE A 775 -3.65 31.04 -0.30
CA ILE A 775 -4.14 29.79 -0.90
C ILE A 775 -3.84 28.55 -0.05
N ASN A 776 -2.74 28.58 0.71
CA ASN A 776 -2.27 27.51 1.56
C ASN A 776 -2.74 27.75 2.99
N ALA A 777 -3.54 26.83 3.50
CA ALA A 777 -4.08 26.96 4.85
C ALA A 777 -2.98 26.76 5.90
N VAL A 778 -2.99 27.62 6.91
CA VAL A 778 -2.11 27.54 8.08
C VAL A 778 -2.98 27.68 9.33
N SER A 779 -2.75 26.82 10.33
CA SER A 779 -3.42 26.86 11.62
C SER A 779 -2.42 26.62 12.75
N LEU A 780 -2.83 26.91 13.98
CA LEU A 780 -2.19 26.36 15.17
C LEU A 780 -2.56 24.87 15.33
N SER A 781 -1.93 24.19 16.31
CA SER A 781 -2.32 22.84 16.72
C SER A 781 -3.82 22.76 17.07
N GLY A 782 -4.48 21.71 16.61
CA GLY A 782 -5.91 21.44 16.75
C GLY A 782 -6.29 20.40 17.80
N PHE A 783 -5.34 19.93 18.60
CA PHE A 783 -5.54 18.99 19.69
C PHE A 783 -4.46 19.19 20.76
N PRO A 784 -4.82 19.43 22.03
CA PRO A 784 -3.84 19.68 23.08
C PRO A 784 -3.07 18.41 23.47
N GLN A 785 -1.75 18.52 23.60
CA GLN A 785 -0.89 17.47 24.11
C GLN A 785 -0.67 17.58 25.63
N GLY A 786 -0.42 16.43 26.28
CA GLY A 786 -0.21 16.37 27.73
C GLY A 786 1.01 17.14 28.27
N ILE A 787 1.84 17.69 27.37
CA ILE A 787 3.08 18.40 27.70
C ILE A 787 3.01 19.92 27.49
N ASP A 788 1.97 20.44 26.83
CA ASP A 788 1.91 21.84 26.37
C ASP A 788 2.06 22.84 27.53
N SER A 789 1.28 22.62 28.59
CA SER A 789 1.33 23.46 29.79
C SER A 789 2.71 23.47 30.44
N ARG A 790 3.44 22.35 30.40
CA ARG A 790 4.78 22.21 31.00
C ARG A 790 5.84 22.96 30.17
N VAL A 791 5.74 22.86 28.84
CA VAL A 791 6.59 23.61 27.91
C VAL A 791 6.43 25.11 28.13
N ILE A 792 5.20 25.62 28.12
CA ILE A 792 4.92 27.05 28.37
C ILE A 792 5.30 27.46 29.80
N GLN A 793 5.06 26.62 30.80
CA GLN A 793 5.46 26.96 32.17
C GLN A 793 6.98 27.10 32.30
N THR A 794 7.76 26.28 31.58
CA THR A 794 9.22 26.36 31.60
C THR A 794 9.73 27.72 31.12
N THR A 795 9.03 28.37 30.17
CA THR A 795 9.43 29.71 29.68
C THR A 795 9.32 30.80 30.73
N THR A 796 8.54 30.57 31.78
CA THR A 796 8.40 31.49 32.92
C THR A 796 9.39 31.18 34.05
N GLN A 797 9.89 29.93 34.09
CA GLN A 797 10.79 29.44 35.13
C GLN A 797 12.27 29.66 34.77
N LEU A 798 12.61 29.55 33.48
CA LEU A 798 13.97 29.64 32.99
C LEU A 798 14.08 30.76 31.95
N SER A 799 14.81 31.82 32.27
CA SER A 799 15.03 32.96 31.36
C SER A 799 15.84 32.60 30.10
N GLU A 800 16.50 31.44 30.09
CA GLU A 800 17.19 30.88 28.92
C GLU A 800 16.20 30.52 27.80
N PHE A 801 14.96 30.17 28.13
CA PHE A 801 13.96 29.68 27.19
C PHE A 801 12.74 30.62 27.13
N PRO A 802 12.92 31.89 26.72
CA PRO A 802 11.84 32.89 26.79
C PRO A 802 10.66 32.50 25.90
N PHE A 803 9.45 32.86 26.29
CA PHE A 803 8.27 32.72 25.44
C PHE A 803 8.37 33.68 24.25
N ASN A 804 8.06 33.19 23.06
CA ASN A 804 7.90 33.98 21.85
C ASN A 804 6.44 33.87 21.41
N LEU A 805 5.74 35.02 21.44
CA LEU A 805 4.35 35.08 21.02
C LEU A 805 4.20 34.70 19.54
N ASP A 806 5.15 35.01 18.67
CA ASP A 806 5.05 34.67 17.26
C ASP A 806 6.42 34.53 16.59
N MET A 807 6.85 33.28 16.42
CA MET A 807 8.13 32.94 15.79
C MET A 807 8.18 33.33 14.30
N ASN A 808 7.02 33.59 13.67
CA ASN A 808 6.90 33.99 12.27
C ASN A 808 6.85 35.53 12.06
N SER A 809 7.08 36.30 13.12
CA SER A 809 7.31 37.75 13.08
C SER A 809 8.61 38.18 12.37
N GLY A 810 9.51 37.23 12.10
CA GLY A 810 10.88 37.49 11.65
C GLY A 810 11.89 37.61 12.79
N GLN A 811 11.46 37.42 14.04
CA GLN A 811 12.31 37.38 15.24
C GLN A 811 12.05 36.06 15.99
N PRO A 812 12.68 34.94 15.59
CA PRO A 812 12.24 33.61 16.00
C PRO A 812 12.68 33.19 17.42
N ILE A 813 13.65 33.87 18.05
CA ILE A 813 14.25 33.45 19.32
C ILE A 813 13.20 33.24 20.41
N GLY A 814 13.28 32.11 21.12
CA GLY A 814 12.36 31.70 22.18
C GLY A 814 11.48 30.51 21.79
N ILE A 815 10.54 30.18 22.67
CA ILE A 815 9.57 29.07 22.51
C ILE A 815 8.20 29.63 22.17
N GLY A 816 7.59 29.14 21.09
CA GLY A 816 6.25 29.52 20.68
C GLY A 816 5.42 28.33 20.22
N TRP A 817 4.14 28.59 19.98
CA TRP A 817 3.21 27.61 19.44
C TRP A 817 3.52 27.32 17.97
N LEU A 818 3.43 26.04 17.61
CA LEU A 818 3.65 25.59 16.25
C LEU A 818 2.53 26.10 15.34
N GLN A 819 2.92 26.64 14.19
CA GLN A 819 2.03 26.92 13.08
C GLN A 819 2.25 25.86 12.00
N SER A 820 1.16 25.27 11.51
CA SER A 820 1.18 24.11 10.63
C SER A 820 0.33 24.32 9.40
N THR A 821 0.77 23.77 8.27
CA THR A 821 -0.02 23.76 7.03
C THR A 821 -1.13 22.71 7.09
N ILE A 822 -2.16 22.99 7.89
CA ILE A 822 -3.30 22.12 8.18
C ILE A 822 -4.59 22.93 7.97
N LYS A 823 -5.63 22.28 7.45
CA LYS A 823 -6.95 22.84 7.24
C LYS A 823 -8.00 21.87 7.76
N GLY A 824 -8.74 22.27 8.80
CA GLY A 824 -9.83 21.44 9.34
C GLY A 824 -9.39 20.02 9.66
N GLY A 825 -8.23 19.87 10.31
CA GLY A 825 -7.67 18.57 10.70
C GLY A 825 -7.04 17.74 9.57
N ALA A 826 -6.93 18.25 8.34
CA ALA A 826 -6.25 17.58 7.24
C ALA A 826 -5.05 18.40 6.73
N ARG A 827 -4.03 17.73 6.20
CA ARG A 827 -2.85 18.37 5.59
C ARG A 827 -3.24 19.33 4.46
N SER A 828 -2.60 20.51 4.45
CA SER A 828 -2.59 21.47 3.35
C SER A 828 -1.24 21.43 2.62
N SER A 829 -1.11 20.60 1.58
CA SER A 829 0.10 20.49 0.75
C SER A 829 0.03 21.36 -0.51
N SER A 830 1.12 21.48 -1.28
CA SER A 830 1.10 22.24 -2.53
C SER A 830 0.16 21.59 -3.56
N ALA A 831 -0.02 20.28 -3.52
CA ALA A 831 -0.98 19.58 -4.37
C ALA A 831 -2.42 19.93 -3.99
N THR A 832 -2.78 19.92 -2.70
CA THR A 832 -4.14 20.27 -2.27
C THR A 832 -4.43 21.77 -2.45
N SER A 833 -3.44 22.62 -2.20
CA SER A 833 -3.59 24.09 -2.23
C SER A 833 -3.53 24.64 -3.64
N TYR A 834 -2.51 24.28 -4.43
CA TYR A 834 -2.27 24.88 -5.75
C TYR A 834 -2.78 24.00 -6.91
N LEU A 835 -3.00 22.71 -6.70
CA LEU A 835 -3.63 21.81 -7.68
C LEU A 835 -4.98 21.27 -7.18
N GLY A 836 -5.57 21.90 -6.15
CA GLY A 836 -6.88 21.49 -5.65
C GLY A 836 -7.98 21.56 -6.72
N PRO A 837 -9.18 21.03 -6.44
CA PRO A 837 -10.28 20.90 -7.41
C PRO A 837 -10.63 22.19 -8.18
N ASN A 838 -10.41 23.35 -7.56
CA ASN A 838 -10.65 24.65 -8.18
C ASN A 838 -9.68 24.99 -9.33
N PHE A 839 -8.48 24.42 -9.31
CA PHE A 839 -7.38 24.78 -10.19
C PHE A 839 -7.06 23.71 -11.21
N ILE A 840 -7.11 22.44 -10.82
CA ILE A 840 -6.75 21.31 -11.70
C ILE A 840 -7.66 21.22 -12.93
N LYS A 841 -8.89 21.75 -12.85
CA LYS A 841 -9.84 21.81 -13.98
C LYS A 841 -9.51 22.85 -15.06
N ARG A 842 -8.46 23.67 -14.88
CA ARG A 842 -8.07 24.69 -15.85
C ARG A 842 -7.61 23.99 -17.16
N PRO A 843 -8.19 24.31 -18.33
CA PRO A 843 -7.88 23.60 -19.58
C PRO A 843 -6.46 23.86 -20.11
N ASN A 844 -5.75 24.83 -19.52
CA ASN A 844 -4.38 25.19 -19.83
C ASN A 844 -3.35 24.65 -18.81
N LEU A 845 -3.79 23.81 -17.86
CA LEU A 845 -2.93 23.14 -16.87
C LEU A 845 -3.06 21.62 -17.02
N HIS A 846 -1.94 20.94 -17.28
CA HIS A 846 -1.90 19.48 -17.30
C HIS A 846 -0.82 18.96 -16.36
N VAL A 847 -1.09 17.83 -15.70
CA VAL A 847 -0.15 17.16 -14.78
C VAL A 847 0.00 15.73 -15.24
N LEU A 848 1.22 15.29 -15.54
CA LEU A 848 1.55 13.91 -15.87
C LEU A 848 2.33 13.29 -14.71
N ILE A 849 1.75 12.29 -14.05
CA ILE A 849 2.40 11.54 -12.96
C ILE A 849 3.15 10.32 -13.50
N GLY A 850 4.01 9.71 -12.67
CA GLY A 850 4.88 8.62 -13.12
C GLY A 850 5.91 9.03 -14.17
N ALA A 851 6.10 10.32 -14.43
CA ALA A 851 6.97 10.87 -15.47
C ALA A 851 8.31 11.35 -14.88
N ARG A 852 9.26 10.42 -14.73
CA ARG A 852 10.61 10.74 -14.25
C ARG A 852 11.43 11.36 -15.37
N VAL A 853 11.62 12.68 -15.30
CA VAL A 853 12.55 13.41 -16.16
C VAL A 853 13.97 12.94 -15.88
N THR A 854 14.71 12.65 -16.94
CA THR A 854 16.09 12.18 -16.85
C THR A 854 17.09 13.19 -17.36
N ARG A 855 16.72 14.03 -18.34
CA ARG A 855 17.58 15.07 -18.89
C ARG A 855 16.76 16.27 -19.38
N VAL A 856 17.40 17.44 -19.38
CA VAL A 856 17.04 18.56 -20.25
C VAL A 856 17.99 18.55 -21.44
N ILE A 857 17.46 18.70 -22.65
CA ILE A 857 18.20 18.55 -23.90
C ILE A 857 18.32 19.91 -24.57
N SER A 858 19.55 20.25 -24.97
CA SER A 858 19.82 21.38 -25.85
C SER A 858 19.75 20.94 -27.30
N THR A 859 18.84 21.53 -28.08
CA THR A 859 18.67 21.22 -29.51
C THR A 859 19.14 22.33 -30.44
N SER A 860 19.40 23.53 -29.91
CA SER A 860 19.86 24.68 -30.69
C SER A 860 20.62 25.69 -29.81
N LYS A 861 21.00 26.83 -30.37
CA LYS A 861 21.53 27.99 -29.61
C LYS A 861 20.57 29.16 -29.73
N SER A 862 20.49 29.97 -28.67
CA SER A 862 19.79 31.26 -28.65
C SER A 862 20.69 32.30 -27.99
N GLY A 863 20.96 33.40 -28.68
CA GLY A 863 21.87 34.45 -28.20
C GLY A 863 23.30 33.95 -27.92
N GLY A 864 23.79 32.97 -28.71
CA GLY A 864 25.11 32.35 -28.54
C GLY A 864 25.19 31.27 -27.45
N LYS A 865 24.16 31.12 -26.61
CA LYS A 865 24.08 30.12 -25.53
C LYS A 865 23.27 28.88 -25.97
N PRO A 866 23.56 27.67 -25.44
CA PRO A 866 22.72 26.49 -25.66
C PRO A 866 21.28 26.71 -25.16
N LEU A 867 20.29 26.33 -25.97
CA LEU A 867 18.85 26.49 -25.66
C LEU A 867 18.28 25.17 -25.13
N PHE A 868 17.90 25.14 -23.85
CA PHE A 868 17.37 23.97 -23.15
C PHE A 868 15.86 24.09 -22.92
N THR A 869 15.06 23.80 -23.94
CA THR A 869 13.58 23.81 -23.85
C THR A 869 12.96 22.44 -24.04
N THR A 870 13.75 21.39 -24.22
CA THR A 870 13.27 20.02 -24.38
C THR A 870 13.60 19.19 -23.16
N VAL A 871 12.64 18.44 -22.63
CA VAL A 871 12.84 17.44 -21.57
C VAL A 871 12.80 16.05 -22.15
N GLU A 872 13.68 15.17 -21.67
CA GLU A 872 13.57 13.72 -21.84
C GLU A 872 13.07 13.12 -20.53
N PHE A 873 12.06 12.26 -20.59
CA PHE A 873 11.56 11.53 -19.44
C PHE A 873 11.25 10.08 -19.77
N ALA A 874 11.23 9.25 -18.73
CA ALA A 874 10.68 7.89 -18.78
C ALA A 874 9.45 7.79 -17.91
N GLN A 875 8.55 6.89 -18.30
CA GLN A 875 7.26 6.74 -17.64
C GLN A 875 7.16 5.42 -16.85
N SER A 876 6.64 5.54 -15.63
CA SER A 876 6.18 4.45 -14.77
C SER A 876 4.67 4.45 -14.76
N SER A 877 4.04 3.49 -15.43
CA SER A 877 2.58 3.27 -15.37
C SER A 877 2.06 2.95 -13.96
N SER A 878 2.96 2.67 -13.00
CA SER A 878 2.65 2.39 -11.60
C SER A 878 3.05 3.51 -10.63
N GLY A 879 3.67 4.60 -11.12
CA GLY A 879 4.27 5.64 -10.27
C GLY A 879 5.38 5.17 -9.32
N LYS A 880 5.83 3.91 -9.43
CA LYS A 880 7.02 3.38 -8.74
C LYS A 880 8.31 3.91 -9.34
N LEU A 881 9.36 3.98 -8.51
CA LEU A 881 10.72 4.30 -8.92
C LEU A 881 11.13 3.44 -10.12
N ILE A 882 11.47 4.08 -11.23
CA ILE A 882 11.95 3.40 -12.44
C ILE A 882 13.40 2.99 -12.22
N ILE A 883 13.66 1.67 -12.10
CA ILE A 883 15.00 1.10 -11.87
C ILE A 883 15.56 0.44 -13.15
N ARG A 884 14.82 0.44 -14.28
CA ARG A 884 15.21 -0.25 -15.51
C ARG A 884 15.41 0.70 -16.69
N THR A 885 16.57 0.58 -17.34
CA THR A 885 17.02 1.34 -18.52
C THR A 885 16.22 1.09 -19.80
N THR A 886 15.31 0.11 -19.82
CA THR A 886 14.62 -0.38 -21.03
C THR A 886 13.27 0.28 -21.31
N ARG A 887 12.84 1.26 -20.49
CA ARG A 887 11.55 1.93 -20.72
C ARG A 887 11.64 2.96 -21.85
N PRO A 888 10.56 3.15 -22.64
CA PRO A 888 10.51 4.18 -23.67
C PRO A 888 10.85 5.55 -23.10
N ARG A 889 11.70 6.28 -23.83
CA ARG A 889 12.02 7.68 -23.56
C ARG A 889 11.10 8.56 -24.38
N PHE A 890 10.57 9.59 -23.75
CA PHE A 890 9.70 10.57 -24.38
C PHE A 890 10.39 11.93 -24.33
N ASN A 891 10.25 12.69 -25.41
CA ASN A 891 10.73 14.07 -25.48
C ASN A 891 9.54 15.01 -25.61
N LEU A 892 9.54 16.08 -24.82
CA LEU A 892 8.56 17.17 -24.93
C LEU A 892 9.30 18.50 -24.91
N THR A 893 8.86 19.43 -25.76
CA THR A 893 9.49 20.74 -25.92
C THR A 893 8.55 21.86 -25.48
N ALA A 894 9.02 22.69 -24.57
CA ALA A 894 8.35 23.94 -24.18
C ALA A 894 8.63 25.03 -25.22
N LYS A 895 7.66 25.91 -25.48
CA LYS A 895 7.88 27.07 -26.38
C LYS A 895 8.75 28.14 -25.74
N LYS A 896 8.66 28.29 -24.41
CA LYS A 896 9.31 29.36 -23.64
C LYS A 896 10.42 28.79 -22.78
N GLU A 897 10.07 28.20 -21.64
CA GLU A 897 11.07 27.69 -20.69
C GLU A 897 10.73 26.28 -20.17
N VAL A 898 11.78 25.53 -19.87
CA VAL A 898 11.73 24.41 -18.93
C VAL A 898 12.09 24.93 -17.54
N ILE A 899 11.29 24.55 -16.55
CA ILE A 899 11.45 24.96 -15.16
C ILE A 899 11.74 23.72 -14.34
N LEU A 900 12.95 23.60 -13.80
CA LEU A 900 13.31 22.53 -12.87
C LEU A 900 12.83 22.87 -11.46
N SER A 901 11.96 22.03 -10.92
CA SER A 901 11.45 22.07 -9.56
C SER A 901 11.56 20.69 -8.90
N ALA A 902 12.64 19.97 -9.21
CA ALA A 902 12.90 18.59 -8.78
C ALA A 902 13.55 18.52 -7.38
N GLY A 903 13.74 19.67 -6.73
CA GLY A 903 14.27 19.80 -5.38
C GLY A 903 15.79 19.68 -5.33
N SER A 904 16.35 19.96 -4.15
CA SER A 904 17.79 20.03 -3.90
C SER A 904 18.58 18.76 -4.24
N VAL A 905 17.92 17.61 -4.41
CA VAL A 905 18.56 16.36 -4.87
C VAL A 905 18.29 16.11 -6.35
N GLY A 906 17.04 16.19 -6.80
CA GLY A 906 16.66 15.85 -8.17
C GLY A 906 17.16 16.86 -9.20
N THR A 907 17.17 18.15 -8.86
CA THR A 907 17.62 19.23 -9.77
C THR A 907 19.09 19.08 -10.20
N PRO A 908 20.09 19.02 -9.28
CA PRO A 908 21.48 18.84 -9.70
C PRO A 908 21.67 17.49 -10.42
N HIS A 909 20.96 16.43 -10.01
CA HIS A 909 21.04 15.15 -10.69
C HIS A 909 20.62 15.24 -12.17
N ILE A 910 19.50 15.92 -12.47
CA ILE A 910 19.05 16.14 -13.86
C ILE A 910 20.06 17.02 -14.63
N LEU A 911 20.57 18.10 -14.03
CA LEU A 911 21.55 18.99 -14.69
C LEU A 911 22.82 18.24 -15.08
N LEU A 912 23.39 17.45 -14.16
CA LEU A 912 24.61 16.68 -14.40
C LEU A 912 24.40 15.67 -15.53
N HIS A 913 23.28 14.91 -15.54
CA HIS A 913 22.96 14.01 -16.66
C HIS A 913 22.67 14.72 -17.99
N SER A 914 22.38 16.02 -17.94
CA SER A 914 22.15 16.89 -19.10
C SER A 914 23.42 17.52 -19.66
N GLY A 915 24.58 17.19 -19.10
CA GLY A 915 25.86 17.77 -19.50
C GLY A 915 26.09 19.18 -18.96
N ILE A 916 25.38 19.58 -17.90
CA ILE A 916 25.53 20.87 -17.22
C ILE A 916 26.18 20.59 -15.86
N GLY A 917 27.46 20.91 -15.71
CA GLY A 917 28.22 20.55 -14.51
C GLY A 917 29.73 20.73 -14.71
N ASP A 918 30.53 20.23 -13.76
CA ASP A 918 31.98 20.20 -13.91
C ASP A 918 32.39 19.31 -15.10
N LYS A 919 33.07 19.90 -16.08
CA LYS A 919 33.44 19.23 -17.33
C LYS A 919 34.27 17.98 -17.08
N THR A 920 35.24 18.02 -16.16
CA THR A 920 36.15 16.90 -15.90
C THR A 920 35.38 15.73 -15.30
N SER A 921 34.54 16.00 -14.30
CA SER A 921 33.72 15.00 -13.62
C SER A 921 32.70 14.35 -14.56
N LEU A 922 32.06 15.14 -15.42
CA LEU A 922 31.11 14.61 -16.41
C LEU A 922 31.80 13.73 -17.47
N GLN A 923 32.97 14.16 -17.96
CA GLN A 923 33.75 13.39 -18.92
C GLN A 923 34.23 12.05 -18.36
N ALA A 924 34.58 11.99 -17.06
CA ALA A 924 34.96 10.75 -16.39
C ALA A 924 33.83 9.69 -16.38
N LEU A 925 32.56 10.13 -16.44
CA LEU A 925 31.39 9.25 -16.54
C LEU A 925 30.91 9.04 -17.99
N GLY A 926 31.63 9.58 -18.98
CA GLY A 926 31.23 9.52 -20.39
C GLY A 926 30.03 10.39 -20.74
N ILE A 927 29.73 11.43 -19.95
CA ILE A 927 28.66 12.40 -20.22
C ILE A 927 29.26 13.58 -21.00
N PRO A 928 28.75 13.91 -22.22
CA PRO A 928 29.19 15.08 -22.95
C PRO A 928 28.89 16.37 -22.19
N SER A 929 29.93 17.15 -21.86
CA SER A 929 29.74 18.47 -21.25
C SER A 929 29.25 19.47 -22.29
N THR A 930 28.07 20.02 -22.06
CA THR A 930 27.43 21.07 -22.87
C THR A 930 27.67 22.45 -22.28
N VAL A 931 27.59 22.56 -20.95
CA VAL A 931 27.89 23.79 -20.20
C VAL A 931 28.77 23.43 -19.01
N ASN A 932 29.96 24.03 -18.93
CA ASN A 932 30.84 23.85 -17.79
C ASN A 932 30.38 24.77 -16.65
N LEU A 933 29.73 24.18 -15.65
CA LEU A 933 29.17 24.87 -14.49
C LEU A 933 29.50 24.06 -13.23
N PRO A 934 30.74 24.15 -12.72
CA PRO A 934 31.26 23.22 -11.70
C PRO A 934 30.53 23.30 -10.35
N ASP A 935 29.80 24.38 -10.09
CA ASP A 935 29.04 24.55 -8.86
C ASP A 935 27.73 23.76 -8.82
N VAL A 936 27.33 23.10 -9.91
CA VAL A 936 26.18 22.18 -9.91
C VAL A 936 26.43 21.04 -8.94
N GLY A 937 25.50 20.87 -7.99
CA GLY A 937 25.58 19.87 -6.94
C GLY A 937 26.44 20.29 -5.75
N GLN A 938 27.16 21.41 -5.79
CA GLN A 938 28.01 21.88 -4.69
C GLN A 938 27.23 22.74 -3.69
N ASN A 939 27.87 23.13 -2.59
CA ASN A 939 27.28 23.99 -1.54
C ASN A 939 26.01 23.40 -0.90
N LEU A 940 25.87 22.07 -0.88
CA LEU A 940 24.75 21.41 -0.20
C LEU A 940 24.80 21.75 1.29
N SER A 941 23.71 22.28 1.83
CA SER A 941 23.53 22.53 3.26
C SER A 941 22.27 21.83 3.73
N ASP A 942 22.26 21.35 4.98
CA ASP A 942 21.11 20.70 5.61
C ASP A 942 21.21 20.89 7.12
N HIS A 943 20.12 20.68 7.86
CA HIS A 943 20.08 20.75 9.32
C HIS A 943 20.38 19.37 9.95
N PRO A 944 21.53 19.20 10.63
CA PRO A 944 21.75 18.06 11.51
C PRO A 944 20.72 18.02 12.64
N PHE A 945 20.16 16.85 12.91
CA PHE A 945 19.06 16.64 13.85
C PHE A 945 19.32 15.45 14.78
N LEU A 946 19.06 15.61 16.08
CA LEU A 946 19.28 14.59 17.09
C LEU A 946 18.06 14.50 18.02
N PRO A 947 17.30 13.39 18.02
CA PRO A 947 16.24 13.18 19.00
C PRO A 947 16.85 12.83 20.37
N ASN A 948 16.60 13.65 21.39
CA ASN A 948 16.98 13.36 22.79
C ASN A 948 15.74 12.93 23.55
N ALA A 949 15.80 11.83 24.31
CA ALA A 949 14.62 11.22 24.89
C ALA A 949 14.74 10.92 26.40
N TRP A 950 13.60 10.99 27.08
CA TRP A 950 13.44 10.65 28.49
C TRP A 950 12.24 9.72 28.67
N ILE A 951 12.34 8.77 29.60
CA ILE A 951 11.17 8.04 30.09
C ILE A 951 10.36 8.99 30.98
N VAL A 952 9.04 8.91 30.87
CA VAL A 952 8.12 9.80 31.58
C VAL A 952 7.04 9.06 32.37
N ASN A 953 6.57 9.72 33.43
CA ASN A 953 5.49 9.28 34.30
C ASN A 953 4.13 9.73 33.75
N SER A 954 3.78 9.25 32.55
CA SER A 954 2.51 9.54 31.89
C SER A 954 2.11 8.41 30.96
N THR A 955 0.81 8.20 30.78
CA THR A 955 0.23 7.32 29.76
C THR A 955 -0.45 8.10 28.64
N GLN A 956 -0.39 9.42 28.67
CA GLN A 956 -0.95 10.29 27.63
C GLN A 956 0.13 10.64 26.60
N THR A 957 0.87 9.65 26.12
CA THR A 957 1.92 9.79 25.12
C THR A 957 1.54 9.06 23.83
N PHE A 958 2.16 9.41 22.71
CA PHE A 958 1.83 8.81 21.40
C PHE A 958 2.00 7.29 21.38
N GLU A 959 2.91 6.73 22.18
CA GLU A 959 3.12 5.28 22.25
C GLU A 959 1.88 4.53 22.74
N THR A 960 1.07 5.14 23.60
CA THR A 960 -0.13 4.51 24.13
C THR A 960 -1.17 4.29 23.03
N ALA A 961 -1.37 5.29 22.17
CA ALA A 961 -2.23 5.16 20.99
C ALA A 961 -1.64 4.20 19.95
N ALA A 962 -0.33 4.25 19.71
CA ALA A 962 0.34 3.38 18.74
C ALA A 962 0.31 1.88 19.12
N ARG A 963 0.30 1.56 20.42
CA ARG A 963 0.26 0.17 20.92
C ARG A 963 -1.15 -0.37 21.16
N ASN A 964 -2.16 0.51 21.21
CA ASN A 964 -3.54 0.13 21.51
C ASN A 964 -4.42 0.27 20.27
N ALA A 965 -4.58 -0.83 19.52
CA ALA A 965 -5.36 -0.86 18.28
C ALA A 965 -6.83 -0.40 18.46
N THR A 966 -7.42 -0.57 19.65
CA THR A 966 -8.78 -0.08 19.92
C THR A 966 -8.80 1.44 20.00
N LEU A 967 -7.82 2.03 20.68
CA LEU A 967 -7.66 3.49 20.77
C LEU A 967 -7.32 4.08 19.40
N SER A 968 -6.37 3.49 18.66
CA SER A 968 -6.03 3.99 17.31
C SER A 968 -7.23 3.93 16.36
N ALA A 969 -8.06 2.87 16.44
CA ALA A 969 -9.28 2.78 15.65
C ALA A 969 -10.33 3.82 16.07
N ALA A 970 -10.45 4.14 17.36
CA ALA A 970 -11.33 5.18 17.86
C ALA A 970 -10.86 6.59 17.42
N ASP A 971 -9.56 6.87 17.50
CA ASP A 971 -8.97 8.13 17.04
C ASP A 971 -9.18 8.32 15.53
N LEU A 972 -9.01 7.24 14.75
CA LEU A 972 -9.28 7.25 13.31
C LEU A 972 -10.76 7.42 13.00
N ALA A 973 -11.66 6.79 13.75
CA ALA A 973 -13.09 6.97 13.61
C ALA A 973 -13.51 8.42 13.92
N GLN A 974 -12.94 9.02 14.97
CA GLN A 974 -13.17 10.42 15.32
C GLN A 974 -12.71 11.37 14.21
N TRP A 975 -11.51 11.15 13.67
CA TRP A 975 -10.99 11.93 12.55
C TRP A 975 -11.85 11.76 11.29
N ASN A 976 -12.26 10.55 10.94
CA ASN A 976 -13.11 10.30 9.78
C ASN A 976 -14.51 10.95 9.91
N ALA A 977 -15.08 10.97 11.12
CA ALA A 977 -16.41 11.51 11.35
C ALA A 977 -16.43 13.05 11.39
N HIS A 978 -15.41 13.65 12.01
CA HIS A 978 -15.46 15.06 12.41
C HIS A 978 -14.18 15.84 12.11
N GLN A 979 -13.12 15.18 11.67
CA GLN A 979 -11.78 15.78 11.51
C GLN A 979 -11.31 16.49 12.79
N THR A 980 -11.54 15.83 13.94
CA THR A 980 -11.11 16.24 15.28
C THR A 980 -10.35 15.09 15.96
N GLY A 981 -9.76 15.36 17.12
CA GLY A 981 -9.09 14.35 17.93
C GLY A 981 -7.59 14.24 17.66
N PRO A 982 -6.89 13.25 18.24
CA PRO A 982 -5.43 13.21 18.29
C PRO A 982 -4.72 13.14 16.92
N LEU A 983 -5.44 12.84 15.84
CA LEU A 983 -4.86 12.68 14.50
C LEU A 983 -4.78 13.98 13.69
N VAL A 984 -5.36 15.07 14.17
CA VAL A 984 -5.43 16.36 13.46
C VAL A 984 -4.14 17.16 13.47
N ASP A 985 -3.18 16.76 14.29
CA ASP A 985 -1.91 17.45 14.48
C ASP A 985 -0.70 16.62 14.07
N THR A 986 0.41 17.32 13.98
CA THR A 986 1.73 16.72 13.88
C THR A 986 2.12 16.12 15.24
N ILE A 987 3.31 15.53 15.34
CA ILE A 987 3.82 15.01 16.62
C ILE A 987 4.39 16.09 17.55
N VAL A 988 4.32 17.39 17.20
CA VAL A 988 4.80 18.51 18.03
C VAL A 988 3.82 19.69 18.01
N ASP A 989 3.67 20.38 19.15
CA ASP A 989 2.83 21.59 19.30
C ASP A 989 3.61 22.87 19.58
N HIS A 990 4.89 22.73 19.94
CA HIS A 990 5.77 23.83 20.29
C HIS A 990 7.13 23.66 19.61
N LEU A 991 7.76 24.78 19.27
CA LEU A 991 9.15 24.85 18.81
C LEU A 991 9.92 25.85 19.67
N GLY A 992 11.23 25.66 19.77
CA GLY A 992 12.14 26.60 20.43
C GLY A 992 13.32 26.96 19.53
N TRP A 993 13.70 28.24 19.47
CA TRP A 993 14.84 28.70 18.67
C TRP A 993 15.83 29.46 19.53
N PHE A 994 17.09 29.05 19.52
CA PHE A 994 18.07 29.53 20.50
C PHE A 994 19.43 29.80 19.89
N ARG A 995 20.22 30.58 20.63
CA ARG A 995 21.59 30.92 20.27
C ARG A 995 22.54 30.34 21.31
N VAL A 996 23.66 29.79 20.84
CA VAL A 996 24.85 29.62 21.67
C VAL A 996 25.23 30.96 22.34
N PRO A 997 25.56 30.97 23.66
CA PRO A 997 25.98 32.17 24.36
C PRO A 997 27.15 32.88 23.69
N LYS A 998 27.12 34.21 23.57
CA LYS A 998 28.15 35.01 22.87
C LYS A 998 29.57 34.84 23.43
N ASN A 999 29.69 34.46 24.71
CA ASN A 999 30.97 34.22 25.39
C ASN A 999 31.44 32.74 25.27
N SER A 1000 30.74 31.90 24.51
CA SER A 1000 31.14 30.52 24.25
C SER A 1000 32.51 30.45 23.57
N SER A 1001 33.31 29.45 23.95
CA SER A 1001 34.60 29.18 23.32
C SER A 1001 34.49 28.84 21.83
N LEU A 1002 33.31 28.43 21.35
CA LEU A 1002 33.07 28.14 19.92
C LEU A 1002 33.36 29.35 19.02
N PHE A 1003 33.15 30.57 19.52
CA PHE A 1003 33.41 31.79 18.76
C PHE A 1003 34.88 32.22 18.77
N GLN A 1004 35.76 31.49 19.46
CA GLN A 1004 37.22 31.70 19.37
C GLN A 1004 37.80 31.03 18.12
N THR A 1005 37.13 29.98 17.61
CA THR A 1005 37.61 29.16 16.49
C THR A 1005 36.85 29.41 15.18
N ALA A 1006 35.66 30.03 15.23
CA ALA A 1006 34.90 30.40 14.05
C ALA A 1006 34.07 31.68 14.28
N SER A 1007 33.84 32.45 13.22
CA SER A 1007 32.86 33.54 13.23
C SER A 1007 31.44 32.99 13.35
N ASP A 1008 30.54 33.77 13.94
CA ASP A 1008 29.11 33.45 14.00
C ASP A 1008 28.52 33.20 12.58
N PRO A 1009 28.03 31.98 12.29
CA PRO A 1009 27.50 31.63 10.96
C PRO A 1009 26.01 31.99 10.77
N SER A 1010 25.33 32.43 11.83
CA SER A 1010 23.93 32.86 11.76
C SER A 1010 23.80 34.14 10.91
N SER A 1011 22.62 34.40 10.33
CA SER A 1011 22.42 35.57 9.47
C SER A 1011 22.46 36.91 10.19
N GLY A 1012 22.39 36.90 11.52
CA GLY A 1012 22.38 38.10 12.33
C GLY A 1012 22.19 37.80 13.82
N PRO A 1013 22.23 38.82 14.68
CA PRO A 1013 22.21 38.65 16.13
C PRO A 1013 20.91 38.03 16.69
N ASN A 1014 19.82 38.06 15.91
CA ASN A 1014 18.52 37.49 16.27
C ASN A 1014 18.21 36.20 15.50
N ALA A 1015 19.17 35.69 14.70
CA ALA A 1015 19.05 34.40 14.04
C ALA A 1015 19.49 33.28 15.00
N PRO A 1016 18.80 32.15 15.08
CA PRO A 1016 19.17 31.07 15.98
C PRO A 1016 20.36 30.25 15.45
N HIS A 1017 21.05 29.57 16.36
CA HIS A 1017 22.07 28.58 16.07
C HIS A 1017 21.49 27.17 16.09
N TYR A 1018 20.54 26.90 16.99
CA TYR A 1018 19.89 25.61 17.13
C TYR A 1018 18.41 25.74 17.48
N GLU A 1019 17.68 24.64 17.28
CA GLU A 1019 16.24 24.51 17.45
C GLU A 1019 15.91 23.35 18.41
N PHE A 1020 14.81 23.49 19.17
CA PHE A 1020 14.13 22.41 19.90
C PHE A 1020 12.78 22.07 19.26
N LEU A 1021 12.51 20.78 19.16
CA LEU A 1021 11.20 20.21 18.82
C LEU A 1021 10.72 19.38 20.01
N PHE A 1022 9.55 19.72 20.56
CA PHE A 1022 8.97 19.05 21.72
C PHE A 1022 7.91 18.05 21.28
N ALA A 1023 8.20 16.75 21.41
CA ALA A 1023 7.27 15.68 21.04
C ALA A 1023 6.82 14.90 22.28
N ASN A 1024 5.51 14.70 22.42
CA ASN A 1024 4.89 13.90 23.49
C ASN A 1024 4.99 12.38 23.24
N GLY A 1025 6.19 11.93 22.86
CA GLY A 1025 6.54 10.58 22.48
C GLY A 1025 7.81 10.56 21.63
N LEU A 1026 8.24 9.37 21.23
CA LEU A 1026 9.35 9.19 20.30
C LEU A 1026 8.89 9.46 18.85
N PRO A 1027 9.65 10.27 18.08
CA PRO A 1027 9.30 10.62 16.69
C PRO A 1027 9.64 9.47 15.71
N ILE A 1028 9.17 8.26 15.98
CA ILE A 1028 9.47 7.06 15.19
C ILE A 1028 8.18 6.27 14.85
N PRO A 1029 8.12 5.60 13.68
CA PRO A 1029 6.90 4.89 13.26
C PRO A 1029 6.54 3.71 14.17
N ASN A 1030 7.55 3.06 14.75
CA ASN A 1030 7.39 1.88 15.60
C ASN A 1030 8.04 2.17 16.96
N PRO A 1031 7.26 2.60 17.97
CA PRO A 1031 7.82 2.82 19.29
C PRO A 1031 8.26 1.49 19.94
N PRO A 1032 9.15 1.54 20.96
CA PRO A 1032 9.52 0.36 21.75
C PRO A 1032 8.28 -0.37 22.29
N PRO A 1033 8.35 -1.66 22.64
CA PRO A 1033 7.18 -2.40 23.14
C PRO A 1033 6.66 -1.91 24.52
N SER A 1034 7.50 -1.19 25.27
CA SER A 1034 7.17 -0.66 26.60
C SER A 1034 7.82 0.70 26.84
N GLY A 1035 7.34 1.42 27.85
CA GLY A 1035 7.82 2.76 28.22
C GLY A 1035 7.06 3.86 27.49
N ASN A 1036 6.91 5.00 28.15
CA ASN A 1036 6.31 6.21 27.60
C ASN A 1036 7.37 7.30 27.64
N PHE A 1037 7.40 8.16 26.62
CA PHE A 1037 8.56 9.02 26.39
C PHE A 1037 8.17 10.47 26.17
N LEU A 1038 9.12 11.35 26.45
CA LEU A 1038 9.19 12.72 25.93
C LEU A 1038 10.45 12.79 25.06
N ALA A 1039 10.34 13.42 23.89
CA ALA A 1039 11.52 13.81 23.12
C ALA A 1039 11.65 15.34 23.06
N VAL A 1040 12.85 15.83 23.34
CA VAL A 1040 13.28 17.21 23.06
C VAL A 1040 14.37 17.11 22.00
N ALA A 1041 13.95 17.07 20.75
CA ALA A 1041 14.88 16.90 19.64
C ALA A 1041 15.59 18.21 19.32
N THR A 1042 16.87 18.12 18.99
CA THR A 1042 17.75 19.27 18.75
C THR A 1042 18.21 19.31 17.31
N ALA A 1043 18.09 20.45 16.64
CA ALA A 1043 18.61 20.65 15.29
C ALA A 1043 19.58 21.84 15.21
N ILE A 1044 20.65 21.73 14.42
CA ILE A 1044 21.50 22.89 14.08
C ILE A 1044 20.88 23.58 12.88
N VAL A 1045 20.65 24.89 13.00
CA VAL A 1045 19.96 25.70 11.98
C VAL A 1045 20.84 26.80 11.37
N ALA A 1046 22.08 26.90 11.84
CA ALA A 1046 23.14 27.70 11.22
C ALA A 1046 24.43 26.87 11.00
N PRO A 1047 24.37 25.75 10.26
CA PRO A 1047 25.53 24.87 10.07
C PRO A 1047 26.60 25.52 9.17
N ILE A 1048 27.87 25.31 9.51
CA ILE A 1048 29.03 25.71 8.70
C ILE A 1048 29.34 24.65 7.64
N ALA A 1049 29.18 23.37 7.96
CA ALA A 1049 29.45 22.29 7.03
C ALA A 1049 28.74 22.48 5.69
N ARG A 1050 29.46 22.17 4.62
CA ARG A 1050 28.94 22.12 3.25
C ARG A 1050 29.28 20.78 2.63
N GLY A 1051 28.33 20.31 1.85
CA GLY A 1051 28.36 19.05 1.16
C GLY A 1051 28.25 19.19 -0.36
N ASN A 1052 28.05 18.07 -1.02
CA ASN A 1052 27.76 18.01 -2.44
C ASN A 1052 26.80 16.85 -2.82
N ILE A 1053 26.27 16.94 -4.03
CA ILE A 1053 25.55 15.88 -4.73
C ILE A 1053 26.20 15.69 -6.09
N THR A 1054 26.60 14.46 -6.38
CA THR A 1054 27.19 14.11 -7.69
C THR A 1054 26.62 12.79 -8.21
N LEU A 1055 26.97 12.45 -9.44
CA LEU A 1055 26.53 11.22 -10.07
C LEU A 1055 27.41 10.05 -9.65
N ALA A 1056 26.79 8.92 -9.33
CA ALA A 1056 27.50 7.65 -9.18
C ALA A 1056 27.85 7.03 -10.55
N THR A 1057 26.94 7.17 -11.51
CA THR A 1057 27.02 6.58 -12.85
C THR A 1057 26.44 7.54 -13.89
N ASN A 1058 26.53 7.20 -15.18
CA ASN A 1058 25.84 7.95 -16.23
C ASN A 1058 24.39 7.49 -16.48
N ASN A 1059 23.87 6.54 -15.69
CA ASN A 1059 22.50 6.08 -15.78
C ASN A 1059 21.59 6.98 -14.92
N PRO A 1060 20.67 7.76 -15.52
CA PRO A 1060 19.81 8.71 -14.80
C PRO A 1060 18.75 8.06 -13.90
N PHE A 1061 18.73 6.73 -13.81
CA PHE A 1061 17.89 5.98 -12.89
C PHE A 1061 18.58 5.59 -11.59
N ASP A 1062 19.92 5.56 -11.58
CA ASP A 1062 20.70 5.26 -10.40
C ASP A 1062 20.56 6.40 -9.38
N ALA A 1063 20.79 6.09 -8.10
CA ALA A 1063 20.76 7.11 -7.06
C ALA A 1063 22.02 8.00 -7.16
N PRO A 1064 21.90 9.32 -6.88
CA PRO A 1064 23.07 10.18 -6.75
C PRO A 1064 23.92 9.80 -5.53
N LEU A 1065 25.19 10.18 -5.55
CA LEU A 1065 26.02 10.26 -4.35
C LEU A 1065 25.65 11.55 -3.61
N ILE A 1066 25.02 11.42 -2.45
CA ILE A 1066 24.59 12.57 -1.62
C ILE A 1066 25.50 12.66 -0.40
N ASN A 1067 26.32 13.70 -0.32
CA ASN A 1067 27.19 13.94 0.82
C ASN A 1067 26.85 15.29 1.46
N PRO A 1068 25.93 15.38 2.44
CA PRO A 1068 25.62 16.62 3.15
C PRO A 1068 26.73 17.11 4.08
N ASN A 1069 27.70 16.26 4.41
CA ASN A 1069 28.77 16.53 5.36
C ASN A 1069 28.26 16.92 6.77
N LEU A 1070 27.23 16.21 7.26
CA LEU A 1070 26.60 16.54 8.55
C LEU A 1070 27.61 16.43 9.70
N LEU A 1071 27.64 17.46 10.55
CA LEU A 1071 28.63 17.62 11.64
C LEU A 1071 30.09 17.58 11.15
N GLY A 1072 30.33 18.00 9.91
CA GLY A 1072 31.67 17.99 9.30
C GLY A 1072 32.65 19.03 9.84
N THR A 1073 32.24 19.86 10.81
CA THR A 1073 33.11 20.87 11.44
C THR A 1073 33.03 20.80 12.96
N ASP A 1074 34.12 21.16 13.64
CA ASP A 1074 34.17 21.22 15.11
C ASP A 1074 33.16 22.23 15.68
N PHE A 1075 32.88 23.29 14.94
CA PHE A 1075 31.87 24.27 15.31
C PHE A 1075 30.47 23.63 15.33
N ASP A 1076 30.09 22.90 14.28
CA ASP A 1076 28.78 22.24 14.20
C ASP A 1076 28.62 21.21 15.34
N LEU A 1077 29.64 20.38 15.57
CA LEU A 1077 29.64 19.44 16.69
C LEU A 1077 29.53 20.17 18.04
N GLY A 1078 30.24 21.28 18.20
CA GLY A 1078 30.16 22.16 19.36
C GLY A 1078 28.78 22.75 19.61
N VAL A 1079 28.09 23.23 18.56
CA VAL A 1079 26.72 23.73 18.65
C VAL A 1079 25.76 22.62 19.07
N MET A 1080 25.90 21.40 18.52
CA MET A 1080 25.06 20.27 18.94
C MET A 1080 25.27 19.91 20.41
N ARG A 1081 26.51 19.95 20.92
CA ARG A 1081 26.78 19.75 22.36
C ARG A 1081 26.03 20.76 23.21
N GLU A 1082 26.06 22.04 22.83
CA GLU A 1082 25.34 23.08 23.55
C GLU A 1082 23.83 22.85 23.50
N ALA A 1083 23.28 22.47 22.33
CA ALA A 1083 21.87 22.19 22.18
C ALA A 1083 21.40 21.03 23.07
N VAL A 1084 22.15 19.91 23.13
CA VAL A 1084 21.83 18.77 24.00
C VAL A 1084 21.89 19.17 25.48
N ARG A 1085 22.91 19.94 25.89
CA ARG A 1085 23.03 20.45 27.26
C ARG A 1085 21.87 21.38 27.61
N ALA A 1086 21.46 22.24 26.70
CA ALA A 1086 20.30 23.09 26.88
C ALA A 1086 19.01 22.26 27.00
N ALA A 1087 18.84 21.17 26.23
CA ALA A 1087 17.70 20.28 26.35
C ALA A 1087 17.64 19.59 27.73
N ILE A 1088 18.79 19.16 28.26
CA ILE A 1088 18.91 18.62 29.64
C ILE A 1088 18.51 19.68 30.67
N ARG A 1089 18.95 20.93 30.52
CA ARG A 1089 18.54 22.04 31.41
C ARG A 1089 17.05 22.35 31.32
N PHE A 1090 16.47 22.28 30.12
CA PHE A 1090 15.05 22.52 29.88
C PHE A 1090 14.19 21.52 30.66
N VAL A 1091 14.45 20.22 30.53
CA VAL A 1091 13.68 19.17 31.22
C VAL A 1091 13.98 19.09 32.73
N ALA A 1092 15.02 19.79 33.21
CA ALA A 1092 15.33 19.93 34.63
C ALA A 1092 14.53 21.07 35.31
N ALA A 1093 13.75 21.86 34.56
CA ALA A 1093 12.93 22.93 35.12
C ALA A 1093 11.88 22.37 36.10
N PRO A 1094 11.44 23.16 37.11
CA PRO A 1094 10.44 22.72 38.08
C PRO A 1094 9.14 22.16 37.48
N ALA A 1095 8.72 22.63 36.29
CA ALA A 1095 7.55 22.14 35.55
C ALA A 1095 7.61 20.65 35.15
N TRP A 1096 8.79 20.03 35.20
CA TRP A 1096 9.03 18.65 34.75
C TRP A 1096 9.31 17.66 35.90
N LYS A 1097 9.41 18.15 37.15
CA LYS A 1097 9.88 17.38 38.32
C LYS A 1097 9.08 16.10 38.61
N ASP A 1098 7.77 16.11 38.33
CA ASP A 1098 6.85 14.98 38.52
C ASP A 1098 6.62 14.15 37.24
N TYR A 1099 7.21 14.58 36.11
CA TYR A 1099 6.98 14.00 34.79
C TYR A 1099 8.19 13.20 34.30
N ILE A 1100 9.40 13.74 34.40
CA ILE A 1100 10.63 13.10 33.89
C ILE A 1100 11.11 12.05 34.89
N ILE A 1101 11.34 10.83 34.41
CA ILE A 1101 11.88 9.72 35.22
C ILE A 1101 13.40 9.63 35.04
N ALA A 1102 13.86 9.43 33.80
CA ALA A 1102 15.29 9.30 33.49
C ALA A 1102 15.56 9.55 31.99
N PRO A 1103 16.76 10.05 31.62
CA PRO A 1103 17.22 10.03 30.24
C PRO A 1103 17.38 8.60 29.73
N VAL A 1104 17.29 8.42 28.41
CA VAL A 1104 17.44 7.10 27.75
C VAL A 1104 18.15 7.21 26.40
N GLY A 1105 18.52 6.07 25.83
CA GLY A 1105 19.05 5.98 24.47
C GLY A 1105 20.51 6.39 24.36
N GLY A 1106 21.24 6.36 25.48
CA GLY A 1106 22.64 6.79 25.59
C GLY A 1106 22.80 8.18 26.18
N LEU A 1107 21.72 8.95 26.31
CA LEU A 1107 21.74 10.28 26.93
C LEU A 1107 22.07 10.22 28.44
N GLU A 1108 21.83 9.08 29.08
CA GLU A 1108 22.21 8.81 30.47
C GLU A 1108 23.73 8.78 30.72
N ASP A 1109 24.54 8.64 29.66
CA ASP A 1109 26.00 8.52 29.73
C ASP A 1109 26.71 9.64 28.96
N THR A 1110 26.35 10.91 29.23
CA THR A 1110 26.93 12.09 28.54
C THR A 1110 27.60 13.09 29.48
N ASP A 1111 28.26 12.60 30.54
CA ASP A 1111 28.90 13.41 31.59
C ASP A 1111 30.22 14.08 31.16
N THR A 1112 30.85 13.61 30.09
CA THR A 1112 32.05 14.22 29.49
C THR A 1112 31.81 14.64 28.03
N ASP A 1113 32.61 15.58 27.52
CA ASP A 1113 32.54 16.02 26.12
C ASP A 1113 32.77 14.86 25.14
N ASP A 1114 33.67 13.92 25.46
CA ASP A 1114 33.97 12.77 24.61
C ASP A 1114 32.78 11.81 24.50
N LYS A 1115 32.14 11.51 25.63
CA LYS A 1115 30.93 10.68 25.64
C LYS A 1115 29.75 11.37 24.97
N LEU A 1116 29.57 12.67 25.24
CA LEU A 1116 28.54 13.47 24.58
C LEU A 1116 28.77 13.55 23.06
N ASN A 1117 30.01 13.71 22.61
CA ASN A 1117 30.36 13.64 21.19
C ASN A 1117 30.02 12.27 20.60
N ALA A 1118 30.36 11.17 21.28
CA ALA A 1118 30.04 9.83 20.82
C ALA A 1118 28.51 9.63 20.69
N TYR A 1119 27.73 10.07 21.67
CA TYR A 1119 26.26 10.06 21.62
C TYR A 1119 25.73 10.88 20.44
N ILE A 1120 26.21 12.12 20.27
CA ILE A 1120 25.80 13.00 19.17
C ILE A 1120 26.12 12.36 17.81
N GLN A 1121 27.34 11.87 17.62
CA GLN A 1121 27.78 11.28 16.36
C GLN A 1121 27.05 9.96 16.06
N ALA A 1122 26.65 9.20 17.08
CA ALA A 1122 25.88 7.97 16.93
C ALA A 1122 24.38 8.21 16.66
N GLY A 1123 23.79 9.28 17.21
CA GLY A 1123 22.35 9.55 17.11
C GLY A 1123 21.94 10.54 16.02
N THR A 1124 22.83 11.43 15.59
CA THR A 1124 22.47 12.53 14.68
C THR A 1124 22.05 12.00 13.30
N THR A 1125 21.02 12.59 12.72
CA THR A 1125 20.52 12.35 11.36
C THR A 1125 20.23 13.71 10.71
N THR A 1126 19.43 13.74 9.65
CA THR A 1126 18.91 14.94 9.00
C THR A 1126 17.45 15.20 9.45
N ILE A 1127 17.04 16.46 9.57
CA ILE A 1127 15.60 16.85 9.62
C ILE A 1127 15.05 17.16 8.22
N PHE A 1128 15.77 16.72 7.19
CA PHE A 1128 15.34 16.67 5.80
C PHE A 1128 15.27 18.03 5.10
N HIS A 1129 16.17 18.98 5.38
CA HIS A 1129 16.15 20.36 4.88
C HIS A 1129 17.33 20.71 3.93
N PRO A 1130 17.53 20.01 2.80
CA PRO A 1130 18.63 20.31 1.87
C PRO A 1130 18.41 21.59 1.08
N TYR A 1131 19.47 22.37 0.92
CA TYR A 1131 19.54 23.61 0.14
C TYR A 1131 20.86 23.73 -0.63
N GLY A 1132 20.92 24.68 -1.56
CA GLY A 1132 22.19 25.21 -2.10
C GLY A 1132 22.81 24.44 -3.27
N SER A 1133 22.33 23.25 -3.60
CA SER A 1133 22.91 22.41 -4.66
C SER A 1133 22.83 23.00 -6.09
N ALA A 1134 22.09 24.09 -6.28
CA ALA A 1134 22.10 24.90 -7.49
C ALA A 1134 22.00 26.40 -7.16
N SER A 1135 22.82 26.84 -6.19
CA SER A 1135 22.79 28.16 -5.56
C SER A 1135 22.69 29.33 -6.54
N MET A 1136 21.85 30.31 -6.22
CA MET A 1136 21.85 31.61 -6.89
C MET A 1136 23.06 32.45 -6.49
N SER A 1137 23.53 33.28 -7.41
CA SER A 1137 24.60 34.27 -7.18
C SER A 1137 24.36 35.51 -8.05
N PRO A 1138 25.12 36.61 -7.86
CA PRO A 1138 24.95 37.81 -8.64
C PRO A 1138 25.05 37.56 -10.14
N LYS A 1139 24.33 38.37 -10.92
CA LYS A 1139 24.37 38.29 -12.37
C LYS A 1139 25.80 38.47 -12.90
N GLY A 1140 26.25 37.54 -13.74
CA GLY A 1140 27.60 37.55 -14.28
C GLY A 1140 28.71 37.08 -13.32
N ALA A 1141 28.38 36.68 -12.09
CA ALA A 1141 29.33 36.00 -11.21
C ALA A 1141 29.82 34.70 -11.84
N SER A 1142 31.11 34.39 -11.64
CA SER A 1142 31.76 33.16 -12.11
C SER A 1142 31.40 31.91 -11.30
N HIS A 1143 30.78 32.09 -10.15
CA HIS A 1143 30.30 31.04 -9.26
C HIS A 1143 28.76 31.04 -9.19
N GLY A 1144 28.18 30.02 -8.58
CA GLY A 1144 26.75 29.76 -8.53
C GLY A 1144 26.22 29.11 -9.81
N VAL A 1145 24.99 28.61 -9.74
CA VAL A 1145 24.34 27.89 -10.84
C VAL A 1145 23.30 28.75 -11.54
N VAL A 1146 22.59 29.61 -10.80
CA VAL A 1146 21.57 30.50 -11.35
C VAL A 1146 21.87 31.97 -11.07
N ASP A 1147 21.39 32.84 -11.95
CA ASP A 1147 21.34 34.29 -11.72
C ASP A 1147 20.22 34.62 -10.68
N PRO A 1148 20.10 35.86 -10.18
CA PRO A 1148 19.11 36.21 -9.16
C PRO A 1148 17.64 36.08 -9.61
N ASP A 1149 17.41 36.08 -10.92
CA ASP A 1149 16.13 35.78 -11.57
C ASP A 1149 15.89 34.28 -11.79
N LEU A 1150 16.80 33.44 -11.26
CA LEU A 1150 16.76 31.99 -11.24
C LEU A 1150 17.04 31.28 -12.58
N LEU A 1151 17.47 32.04 -13.61
CA LEU A 1151 17.90 31.46 -14.87
C LEU A 1151 19.25 30.75 -14.73
N VAL A 1152 19.39 29.57 -15.35
CA VAL A 1152 20.63 28.79 -15.30
C VAL A 1152 21.73 29.50 -16.10
N LYS A 1153 22.86 29.77 -15.44
CA LYS A 1153 24.00 30.48 -16.03
C LYS A 1153 24.54 29.73 -17.25
N GLY A 1154 24.96 30.49 -18.26
CA GLY A 1154 25.49 29.92 -19.51
C GLY A 1154 24.46 29.23 -20.41
N THR A 1155 23.17 29.22 -20.04
CA THR A 1155 22.09 28.62 -20.83
C THR A 1155 21.06 29.66 -21.30
N SER A 1156 20.14 29.24 -22.16
CA SER A 1156 18.90 29.91 -22.50
C SER A 1156 17.72 28.95 -22.33
N GLY A 1157 16.54 29.46 -21.92
CA GLY A 1157 15.30 28.66 -21.85
C GLY A 1157 15.16 27.71 -20.66
N LEU A 1158 16.08 27.79 -19.67
CA LEU A 1158 16.09 26.91 -18.50
C LEU A 1158 16.15 27.72 -17.21
N ARG A 1159 15.25 27.41 -16.28
CA ARG A 1159 15.15 28.04 -14.95
C ARG A 1159 15.06 26.98 -13.87
N ILE A 1160 15.49 27.32 -12.65
CA ILE A 1160 15.35 26.44 -11.48
C ILE A 1160 14.50 27.14 -10.44
N VAL A 1161 13.46 26.48 -9.95
CA VAL A 1161 12.56 27.02 -8.91
C VAL A 1161 12.27 25.93 -7.90
N ASP A 1162 13.20 25.75 -6.95
CA ASP A 1162 13.05 24.93 -5.76
C ASP A 1162 14.14 25.29 -4.72
N ALA A 1163 14.25 24.53 -3.62
CA ALA A 1163 15.22 24.78 -2.56
C ALA A 1163 16.70 24.76 -3.02
N SER A 1164 17.05 24.13 -4.15
CA SER A 1164 18.43 24.07 -4.62
C SER A 1164 19.03 25.46 -4.86
N VAL A 1165 18.22 26.46 -5.18
CA VAL A 1165 18.69 27.81 -5.53
C VAL A 1165 19.02 28.67 -4.32
N VAL A 1166 18.55 28.32 -3.13
CA VAL A 1166 18.80 29.14 -1.94
C VAL A 1166 20.24 28.89 -1.49
N PRO A 1167 21.09 29.92 -1.44
CA PRO A 1167 22.54 29.74 -1.32
C PRO A 1167 22.99 29.36 0.10
N ILE A 1168 22.15 29.62 1.11
CA ILE A 1168 22.41 29.25 2.50
C ILE A 1168 21.09 28.77 3.10
N VAL A 1169 21.14 27.64 3.80
CA VAL A 1169 19.98 27.12 4.53
C VAL A 1169 19.46 28.18 5.52
N PRO A 1170 18.14 28.47 5.54
CA PRO A 1170 17.56 29.40 6.49
C PRO A 1170 17.51 28.78 7.88
N ALA A 1171 17.49 29.62 8.91
CA ALA A 1171 17.18 29.22 10.26
C ALA A 1171 15.66 29.02 10.42
N GLY A 1172 15.13 28.03 9.71
CA GLY A 1172 13.72 27.70 9.59
C GLY A 1172 13.48 26.43 8.77
N HIS A 1173 12.30 25.85 8.89
CA HIS A 1173 11.83 24.74 8.07
C HIS A 1173 11.58 25.16 6.62
N PRO A 1174 11.79 24.26 5.65
CA PRO A 1174 12.01 24.66 4.27
C PRO A 1174 10.75 25.04 3.53
N GLN A 1175 9.59 24.50 3.90
CA GLN A 1175 8.42 24.59 3.05
C GLN A 1175 7.97 26.03 2.78
N PHE A 1176 8.03 26.91 3.80
CA PHE A 1176 7.68 28.32 3.63
C PHE A 1176 8.59 29.01 2.62
N HIS A 1177 9.90 28.85 2.79
CA HIS A 1177 10.89 29.43 1.90
C HIS A 1177 10.67 28.96 0.45
N VAL A 1178 10.43 27.67 0.25
CA VAL A 1178 10.18 27.10 -1.07
C VAL A 1178 8.88 27.64 -1.68
N TYR A 1179 7.82 27.85 -0.89
CA TYR A 1179 6.61 28.54 -1.35
C TYR A 1179 6.91 29.98 -1.79
N MET A 1180 7.65 30.77 -1.00
CA MET A 1180 7.99 32.15 -1.34
C MET A 1180 8.83 32.24 -2.62
N PHE A 1181 9.81 31.35 -2.78
CA PHE A 1181 10.59 31.24 -4.01
C PHE A 1181 9.69 30.87 -5.20
N GLY A 1182 8.75 29.94 -5.06
CA GLY A 1182 7.77 29.62 -6.09
C GLY A 1182 6.87 30.81 -6.48
N GLU A 1183 6.36 31.54 -5.49
CA GLU A 1183 5.50 32.71 -5.68
C GLU A 1183 6.25 33.85 -6.39
N ARG A 1184 7.45 34.21 -5.92
CA ARG A 1184 8.27 35.26 -6.55
C ARG A 1184 8.76 34.84 -7.94
N ALA A 1185 9.20 33.59 -8.10
CA ALA A 1185 9.62 33.07 -9.40
C ALA A 1185 8.51 33.17 -10.44
N SER A 1186 7.26 32.93 -10.03
CA SER A 1186 6.11 33.07 -10.92
C SER A 1186 5.99 34.50 -11.48
N ASP A 1187 6.18 35.52 -10.63
CA ASP A 1187 6.16 36.92 -11.07
C ASP A 1187 7.40 37.27 -11.92
N LEU A 1188 8.58 36.71 -11.61
CA LEU A 1188 9.79 36.86 -12.43
C LEU A 1188 9.58 36.27 -13.85
N ILE A 1189 8.95 35.11 -13.96
CA ILE A 1189 8.64 34.46 -15.24
C ILE A 1189 7.60 35.27 -16.01
N LYS A 1190 6.52 35.72 -15.35
CA LYS A 1190 5.48 36.57 -15.96
C LYS A 1190 6.08 37.85 -16.51
N ASN A 1191 6.95 38.52 -15.77
CA ASN A 1191 7.63 39.74 -16.21
C ASN A 1191 8.58 39.48 -17.38
N CYS A 1192 9.33 38.37 -17.35
CA CYS A 1192 10.26 38.00 -18.42
C CYS A 1192 9.53 37.79 -19.76
N TRP A 1193 8.35 37.16 -19.74
CA TRP A 1193 7.57 36.82 -20.93
C TRP A 1193 6.40 37.77 -21.21
N LYS A 1194 6.24 38.84 -20.42
CA LYS A 1194 5.15 39.84 -20.53
C LYS A 1194 3.75 39.19 -20.54
N LEU A 1195 3.52 38.31 -19.55
CA LEU A 1195 2.29 37.51 -19.40
C LEU A 1195 1.17 38.20 -18.63
#